data_AF-A0A815U6J8-F1
#
_entry.id   AF-A0A815U6J8-F1
#
_cell.length_a   1.000
_cell.length_b   1.000
_cell.length_c   1.000
_cell.angle_alpha   90.00
_cell.angle_beta   90.00
_cell.angle_gamma   90.00
#
_symmetry.space_group_name_H-M   'P 1'
#
loop_
_entity.id
_entity.type
_entity.pdbx_description
1 polymer ?
#
loop_
_entity_poly.entity_id
_entity_poly.type
_entity_poly.pdbx_seq_one_letter_code
_entity_poly.pdbx_strand_id
1 'polypeptide(L)'
;MKYESKEDIHDFKVALSDHFIVGASNLRKTYIFYTISKTTHNSSCIVHNPHVDLNIYGLRILKMKKKNVVSFVQLAENKKTKSAVLSRISMNLTACDSARQSQPVFHHTTVWHDDHQEHMFLKVDPQEKYAYIFADSFILSYDLFTDRINQINRTNWIIFGNDYGSFTPYAFDLKNDWAAVAGFHTTQNNSRSKQCLYLFELQPLRVINVSSIGTNDIQGPERIRDNQDYDMSLSINPSGTTLAIGEVQSNKVTVAYMDGNKTSRFVAKFHEITEPETWSGFGRSAIWLNDDETLAILVLKATSHNTSQSEIQVYRNVVRSRARGAIIPSFIIPNIQQTLDGIHRSKSWRKHSFRRIRTRSKNLLILLRNGDIVYIPSAEVGFCSRKLEAVDSQSLYVLQPMPCVSGSYKNTSGPGPCTVCPPGTKNSGDRPSIQCQPCNSTAFCPLGASDEVNLTEFSSYIQTYSYPDTPTIDDYDDLLLLNFFPTNMKISCLVFTPLFWTVVATVLCLIVWSVMFFIKRRRLTSIDTYRQRAKAVLKHNDLIGEGERWIGGLASVVIFTIIIYCSIFAFFYFISYPIETTDAVNKKCDSSQRNSKFDNALQLPLPGTDGTYWKIFDMLNKQPFAMTIHLINTRVQCKDISVERNRHTGTPLSIVETNCTLSPNNVSGSFSFDLPTHKANVRVGISGPYFIGAVRLCLYGKSGAETEESVLHQLHELDVCTLFYADNQTIGLSTSFIVRLIKVINVTKPLRRDDKTYYDGIWTPFITYADILSDESYFAEKGEYLRYDSKETTIHIQFTEEIYFVQNNQSPIIRRGALFFRTVLFSFSLIEIFAMTFLLYKLWFHPVRRRLLTSHHDLDNNPLQTSQAQISLNLESPSPNLRTPLTLKKANTRFREKWRRNQKTKAYKNAQKRQQINDGVNIPMESQIDTYSDKHFTSAPSVTTTIDVSSNNSLSKHSHQ
;
A
#
# COMPACT_ATOMS: atom_id res chain seq x y z
N MET A 1 -49.89 3.33 21.30
CA MET A 1 -49.08 2.19 20.83
C MET A 1 -49.45 0.99 21.68
N LYS A 2 -50.19 0.03 21.12
CA LYS A 2 -50.49 -1.25 21.77
C LYS A 2 -49.18 -2.03 21.84
N TYR A 3 -48.78 -2.42 23.05
CA TYR A 3 -47.70 -3.39 23.26
C TYR A 3 -48.06 -4.67 22.49
N GLU A 4 -47.40 -4.91 21.37
CA GLU A 4 -47.32 -6.24 20.78
C GLU A 4 -46.75 -7.15 21.86
N SER A 5 -47.52 -8.19 22.21
CA SER A 5 -47.14 -9.18 23.22
C SER A 5 -45.74 -9.69 22.91
N LYS A 6 -44.84 -9.63 23.90
CA LYS A 6 -43.58 -10.36 23.92
C LYS A 6 -43.83 -11.79 23.43
N GLU A 7 -43.49 -12.08 22.17
CA GLU A 7 -43.27 -13.44 21.71
C GLU A 7 -41.96 -13.87 22.38
N ASP A 8 -42.09 -14.36 23.61
CA ASP A 8 -40.98 -14.83 24.40
C ASP A 8 -40.38 -16.07 23.74
N ILE A 9 -39.24 -15.88 23.07
CA ILE A 9 -38.37 -16.92 22.51
C ILE A 9 -37.77 -17.81 23.65
N HIS A 10 -38.36 -17.82 24.85
CA HIS A 10 -38.21 -18.89 25.84
C HIS A 10 -38.62 -20.26 25.26
N ASP A 11 -39.36 -20.26 24.14
CA ASP A 11 -39.91 -21.41 23.45
C ASP A 11 -38.95 -22.24 22.59
N PHE A 12 -37.70 -21.80 22.34
CA PHE A 12 -36.73 -22.58 21.54
C PHE A 12 -35.43 -22.90 22.29
N LYS A 13 -35.10 -24.19 22.39
CA LYS A 13 -33.86 -24.70 23.02
C LYS A 13 -33.08 -25.58 22.05
N VAL A 14 -31.76 -25.44 22.04
CA VAL A 14 -30.89 -26.23 21.16
C VAL A 14 -29.79 -26.92 21.95
N ALA A 15 -29.56 -28.19 21.62
CA ALA A 15 -28.45 -28.99 22.11
C ALA A 15 -27.57 -29.45 20.93
N LEU A 16 -26.26 -29.44 21.16
CA LEU A 16 -25.24 -29.83 20.19
C LEU A 16 -24.46 -31.04 20.69
N SER A 17 -24.24 -31.99 19.80
CA SER A 17 -23.29 -33.12 19.94
C SER A 17 -22.38 -33.16 18.71
N ASP A 18 -21.42 -34.08 18.68
CA ASP A 18 -20.48 -34.21 17.56
C ASP A 18 -21.17 -34.61 16.24
N HIS A 19 -22.30 -35.33 16.34
CA HIS A 19 -22.99 -35.92 15.19
C HIS A 19 -24.38 -35.33 14.94
N PHE A 20 -24.99 -34.71 15.96
CA PHE A 20 -26.39 -34.26 15.92
C PHE A 20 -26.59 -32.90 16.55
N ILE A 21 -27.51 -32.15 15.95
CA ILE A 21 -28.14 -30.95 16.52
C ILE A 21 -29.59 -31.33 16.82
N VAL A 22 -30.03 -31.08 18.05
CA VAL A 22 -31.43 -31.24 18.45
C VAL A 22 -31.95 -29.87 18.87
N GLY A 23 -32.92 -29.35 18.12
CA GLY A 23 -33.70 -28.17 18.47
C GLY A 23 -35.06 -28.59 19.01
N ALA A 24 -35.55 -27.96 20.06
CA ALA A 24 -36.89 -28.15 20.60
C ALA A 24 -37.62 -26.81 20.58
N SER A 25 -38.77 -26.75 19.91
CA SER A 25 -39.59 -25.54 19.75
C SER A 25 -41.02 -25.73 20.24
N ASN A 26 -41.53 -24.76 20.97
CA ASN A 26 -42.95 -24.62 21.30
C ASN A 26 -43.65 -23.79 20.20
N LEU A 27 -43.99 -24.41 19.07
CA LEU A 27 -44.72 -23.69 18.01
C LEU A 27 -46.21 -23.59 18.37
N ARG A 28 -46.79 -22.37 18.29
CA ARG A 28 -48.24 -22.12 18.45
C ARG A 28 -48.84 -22.56 19.79
N LYS A 29 -48.05 -22.57 20.87
CA LYS A 29 -48.45 -22.90 22.25
C LYS A 29 -49.04 -24.31 22.47
N THR A 30 -49.11 -25.17 21.45
CA THR A 30 -49.89 -26.43 21.46
C THR A 30 -49.06 -27.69 21.19
N TYR A 31 -47.86 -27.61 20.60
CA TYR A 31 -47.03 -28.81 20.39
C TYR A 31 -45.55 -28.47 20.57
N ILE A 32 -44.79 -29.42 21.12
CA ILE A 32 -43.33 -29.41 21.07
C ILE A 32 -42.88 -30.14 19.81
N PHE A 33 -42.06 -29.47 19.01
CA PHE A 33 -41.39 -30.06 17.85
C PHE A 33 -39.91 -30.26 18.16
N TYR A 34 -39.41 -31.46 17.92
CA TYR A 34 -37.98 -31.73 17.90
C TYR A 34 -37.49 -31.77 16.47
N THR A 35 -36.55 -30.89 16.12
CA THR A 35 -35.78 -30.96 14.90
C THR A 35 -34.47 -31.66 15.22
N ILE A 36 -34.23 -32.83 14.63
CA ILE A 36 -32.97 -33.57 14.75
C ILE A 36 -32.28 -33.54 13.39
N SER A 37 -31.11 -32.92 13.33
CA SER A 37 -30.31 -32.83 12.10
C SER A 37 -28.96 -33.48 12.31
N LYS A 38 -28.50 -34.26 11.33
CA LYS A 38 -27.11 -34.75 11.28
C LYS A 38 -26.18 -33.58 10.99
N THR A 39 -25.03 -33.51 11.64
CA THR A 39 -24.05 -32.43 11.42
C THR A 39 -23.34 -32.54 10.06
N THR A 40 -23.38 -33.72 9.41
CA THR A 40 -22.66 -34.03 8.17
C THR A 40 -23.55 -34.28 6.95
N HIS A 41 -24.88 -34.37 7.11
CA HIS A 41 -25.81 -34.70 6.03
C HIS A 41 -27.05 -33.80 6.08
N ASN A 42 -27.63 -33.52 4.90
CA ASN A 42 -28.83 -32.69 4.75
C ASN A 42 -30.14 -33.36 5.25
N SER A 43 -30.05 -34.47 5.98
CA SER A 43 -31.21 -35.14 6.56
C SER A 43 -31.60 -34.48 7.89
N SER A 44 -32.82 -33.94 7.96
CA SER A 44 -33.46 -33.52 9.22
C SER A 44 -34.73 -34.32 9.48
N CYS A 45 -35.00 -34.60 10.75
CA CYS A 45 -36.24 -35.23 11.20
C CYS A 45 -37.02 -34.28 12.08
N ILE A 46 -38.32 -34.14 11.84
CA ILE A 46 -39.23 -33.47 12.77
C ILE A 46 -39.99 -34.54 13.55
N VAL A 47 -40.02 -34.40 14.86
CA VAL A 47 -40.77 -35.28 15.76
C VAL A 47 -41.72 -34.46 16.61
N HIS A 48 -42.96 -34.91 16.68
CA HIS A 48 -43.99 -34.30 17.52
C HIS A 48 -44.00 -34.93 18.91
N ASN A 49 -43.99 -34.11 19.94
CA ASN A 49 -44.32 -34.55 21.29
C ASN A 49 -45.86 -34.55 21.45
N PRO A 50 -46.50 -35.68 21.76
CA PRO A 50 -47.94 -35.72 22.05
C PRO A 50 -48.31 -34.99 23.36
N HIS A 51 -47.35 -34.60 24.20
CA HIS A 51 -47.60 -33.84 25.42
C HIS A 51 -47.56 -32.32 25.16
N VAL A 52 -48.75 -31.71 25.16
CA VAL A 52 -49.08 -30.36 24.64
C VAL A 52 -48.78 -29.20 25.61
N ASP A 53 -48.55 -29.49 26.91
CA ASP A 53 -48.53 -28.47 27.97
C ASP A 53 -47.18 -28.28 28.68
N LEU A 54 -46.06 -28.23 27.94
CA LEU A 54 -44.71 -28.09 28.53
C LEU A 54 -44.01 -26.80 28.09
N ASN A 55 -43.34 -26.12 29.04
CA ASN A 55 -42.38 -25.04 28.81
C ASN A 55 -40.97 -25.60 28.91
N ILE A 56 -40.17 -25.53 27.84
CA ILE A 56 -38.84 -26.15 27.82
C ILE A 56 -37.81 -25.20 28.41
N TYR A 57 -37.07 -25.65 29.43
CA TYR A 57 -36.01 -24.87 30.08
C TYR A 57 -34.61 -25.31 29.64
N GLY A 58 -34.40 -26.62 29.50
CA GLY A 58 -33.11 -27.20 29.18
C GLY A 58 -33.20 -28.41 28.25
N LEU A 59 -32.17 -28.60 27.43
CA LEU A 59 -32.06 -29.71 26.49
C LEU A 59 -30.60 -30.17 26.44
N ARG A 60 -30.37 -31.49 26.51
CA ARG A 60 -29.03 -32.07 26.44
C ARG A 60 -29.03 -33.41 25.71
N ILE A 61 -28.20 -33.54 24.68
CA ILE A 61 -27.98 -34.81 23.97
C ILE A 61 -27.08 -35.70 24.82
N LEU A 62 -27.44 -36.98 24.93
CA LEU A 62 -26.64 -38.04 25.56
C LEU A 62 -25.74 -38.71 24.51
N LYS A 63 -24.62 -39.26 24.95
CA LYS A 63 -23.67 -40.03 24.15
C LYS A 63 -24.38 -41.23 23.58
N MET A 64 -24.23 -41.39 22.27
CA MET A 64 -24.88 -42.46 21.54
C MET A 64 -24.31 -43.81 21.96
N LYS A 65 -25.18 -44.72 22.40
CA LYS A 65 -24.83 -46.12 22.67
C LYS A 65 -24.90 -46.99 21.41
N LYS A 66 -25.62 -46.55 20.36
CA LYS A 66 -25.78 -47.23 19.06
C LYS A 66 -25.73 -46.21 17.93
N LYS A 67 -25.12 -46.56 16.79
CA LYS A 67 -24.85 -45.65 15.65
C LYS A 67 -26.07 -44.89 15.10
N ASN A 68 -27.29 -45.43 15.26
CA ASN A 68 -28.51 -44.84 14.71
C ASN A 68 -29.54 -44.42 15.78
N VAL A 69 -29.19 -44.42 17.07
CA VAL A 69 -30.12 -44.01 18.13
C VAL A 69 -29.64 -42.72 18.77
N VAL A 70 -30.46 -41.67 18.68
CA VAL A 70 -30.23 -40.42 19.40
C VAL A 70 -31.07 -40.44 20.67
N SER A 71 -30.40 -40.23 21.80
CA SER A 71 -31.05 -40.07 23.10
C SER A 71 -30.72 -38.68 23.64
N PHE A 72 -31.69 -38.01 24.23
CA PHE A 72 -31.51 -36.71 24.85
C PHE A 72 -32.40 -36.57 26.09
N VAL A 73 -32.03 -35.64 26.96
CA VAL A 73 -32.75 -35.29 28.17
C VAL A 73 -33.26 -33.87 28.02
N GLN A 74 -34.50 -33.67 28.41
CA GLN A 74 -35.19 -32.39 28.42
C GLN A 74 -35.65 -32.07 29.83
N LEU A 75 -35.39 -30.84 30.26
CA LEU A 75 -36.02 -30.25 31.43
C LEU A 75 -37.12 -29.30 30.96
N ALA A 76 -38.33 -29.52 31.46
CA ALA A 76 -39.48 -28.68 31.16
C ALA A 76 -40.33 -28.42 32.41
N GLU A 77 -41.21 -27.44 32.36
CA GLU A 77 -42.25 -27.19 33.35
C GLU A 77 -43.61 -27.47 32.72
N ASN A 78 -44.50 -28.14 33.44
CA ASN A 78 -45.87 -28.29 33.00
C ASN A 78 -46.64 -26.97 33.19
N LYS A 79 -47.22 -26.45 32.11
CA LYS A 79 -47.93 -25.16 32.11
C LYS A 79 -49.11 -25.13 33.08
N LYS A 80 -49.78 -26.27 33.27
CA LYS A 80 -50.98 -26.43 34.11
C LYS A 80 -50.63 -26.67 35.57
N THR A 81 -49.77 -27.66 35.83
CA THR A 81 -49.45 -28.08 37.20
C THR A 81 -48.26 -27.32 37.80
N LYS A 82 -47.55 -26.51 37.00
CA LYS A 82 -46.29 -25.83 37.38
C LYS A 82 -45.20 -26.79 37.89
N SER A 83 -45.35 -28.08 37.63
CA SER A 83 -44.39 -29.10 38.06
C SER A 83 -43.21 -29.17 37.09
N ALA A 84 -41.99 -29.25 37.61
CA ALA A 84 -40.82 -29.52 36.78
C ALA A 84 -40.79 -30.99 36.37
N VAL A 85 -40.62 -31.24 35.08
CA VAL A 85 -40.62 -32.55 34.42
C VAL A 85 -39.28 -32.76 33.73
N LEU A 86 -38.59 -33.84 34.11
CA LEU A 86 -37.44 -34.34 33.38
C LEU A 86 -37.91 -35.43 32.42
N SER A 87 -37.55 -35.30 31.15
CA SER A 87 -37.96 -36.21 30.09
C SER A 87 -36.74 -36.81 29.43
N ARG A 88 -36.62 -38.13 29.43
CA ARG A 88 -35.62 -38.84 28.62
C ARG A 88 -36.28 -39.32 27.34
N ILE A 89 -35.69 -38.94 26.22
CA ILE A 89 -36.26 -39.16 24.89
C ILE A 89 -35.24 -39.95 24.08
N SER A 90 -35.67 -41.05 23.46
CA SER A 90 -34.82 -41.87 22.60
C SER A 90 -35.50 -42.16 21.28
N MET A 91 -34.76 -42.04 20.18
CA MET A 91 -35.29 -42.18 18.83
C MET A 91 -34.31 -42.96 17.94
N ASN A 92 -34.85 -43.89 17.14
CA ASN A 92 -34.09 -44.58 16.10
C ASN A 92 -34.20 -43.84 14.77
N LEU A 93 -33.07 -43.37 14.27
CA LEU A 93 -32.94 -42.53 13.08
C LEU A 93 -32.98 -43.30 11.76
N THR A 94 -32.90 -44.64 11.75
CA THR A 94 -33.04 -45.42 10.51
C THR A 94 -34.39 -45.21 9.83
N ALA A 95 -35.40 -44.77 10.59
CA ALA A 95 -36.73 -44.50 10.07
C ALA A 95 -36.86 -43.10 9.45
N CYS A 96 -35.97 -42.15 9.75
CA CYS A 96 -36.05 -40.79 9.18
C CYS A 96 -35.78 -40.75 7.67
N ASP A 97 -35.01 -41.72 7.15
CA ASP A 97 -34.70 -41.83 5.72
C ASP A 97 -35.84 -42.52 4.93
N SER A 98 -36.88 -42.98 5.62
CA SER A 98 -38.07 -43.63 5.03
C SER A 98 -39.33 -42.88 5.43
N ALA A 99 -40.37 -42.80 4.59
CA ALA A 99 -41.62 -42.08 4.88
C ALA A 99 -42.43 -42.60 6.09
N ARG A 100 -41.88 -43.49 6.93
CA ARG A 100 -42.47 -43.95 8.20
C ARG A 100 -41.87 -43.17 9.36
N GLN A 101 -42.67 -42.30 9.98
CA GLN A 101 -42.30 -41.62 11.22
C GLN A 101 -41.91 -42.64 12.30
N SER A 102 -40.64 -42.68 12.73
CA SER A 102 -40.28 -43.37 13.96
C SER A 102 -40.96 -42.69 15.14
N GLN A 103 -41.68 -43.45 15.95
CA GLN A 103 -42.21 -42.94 17.21
C GLN A 103 -41.05 -42.82 18.22
N PRO A 104 -40.80 -41.62 18.77
CA PRO A 104 -39.87 -41.46 19.89
C PRO A 104 -40.39 -42.19 21.13
N VAL A 105 -39.48 -42.76 21.92
CA VAL A 105 -39.81 -43.28 23.25
C VAL A 105 -39.59 -42.17 24.27
N PHE A 106 -40.66 -41.78 24.98
CA PHE A 106 -40.64 -40.79 26.04
C PHE A 106 -40.70 -41.47 27.41
N HIS A 107 -39.77 -41.11 28.29
CA HIS A 107 -39.84 -41.42 29.71
C HIS A 107 -39.93 -40.12 30.51
N HIS A 108 -41.08 -39.85 31.11
CA HIS A 108 -41.34 -38.64 31.89
C HIS A 108 -41.25 -38.93 33.38
N THR A 109 -40.42 -38.16 34.07
CA THR A 109 -40.33 -38.19 35.52
C THR A 109 -40.59 -36.80 36.05
N THR A 110 -41.66 -36.62 36.83
CA THR A 110 -41.90 -35.36 37.53
C THR A 110 -40.92 -35.26 38.69
N VAL A 111 -40.06 -34.24 38.65
CA VAL A 111 -38.95 -34.07 39.60
C VAL A 111 -39.25 -33.06 40.70
N TRP A 112 -40.19 -32.15 40.46
CA TRP A 112 -40.61 -31.15 41.43
C TRP A 112 -42.08 -30.78 41.26
N HIS A 113 -42.77 -30.58 42.37
CA HIS A 113 -44.12 -30.01 42.46
C HIS A 113 -44.01 -28.77 43.33
N ASP A 114 -44.77 -27.74 42.98
CA ASP A 114 -44.88 -26.45 43.67
C ASP A 114 -44.00 -25.32 43.09
N ASP A 115 -44.66 -24.16 42.95
CA ASP A 115 -44.17 -22.86 42.47
C ASP A 115 -43.49 -22.81 41.09
N HIS A 116 -43.91 -21.80 40.31
CA HIS A 116 -43.29 -21.49 39.03
C HIS A 116 -41.81 -21.17 39.22
N GLN A 117 -40.96 -21.75 38.38
CA GLN A 117 -39.53 -21.45 38.38
C GLN A 117 -39.20 -20.51 37.21
N GLU A 118 -38.65 -19.35 37.52
CA GLU A 118 -38.22 -18.38 36.51
C GLU A 118 -36.93 -18.88 35.85
N HIS A 119 -36.00 -19.41 36.66
CA HIS A 119 -34.71 -19.91 36.19
C HIS A 119 -34.52 -21.39 36.55
N MET A 120 -34.33 -22.22 35.51
CA MET A 120 -33.96 -23.63 35.66
C MET A 120 -32.90 -24.02 34.63
N PHE A 121 -31.82 -24.63 35.11
CA PHE A 121 -30.72 -25.07 34.26
C PHE A 121 -30.50 -26.57 34.38
N LEU A 122 -30.31 -27.22 33.23
CA LEU A 122 -29.98 -28.63 33.12
C LEU A 122 -28.55 -28.79 32.58
N LYS A 123 -27.73 -29.57 33.27
CA LYS A 123 -26.49 -30.14 32.72
C LYS A 123 -26.42 -31.62 33.07
N VAL A 124 -25.71 -32.36 32.23
CA VAL A 124 -25.42 -33.78 32.43
C VAL A 124 -23.92 -33.91 32.63
N ASP A 125 -23.51 -34.72 33.61
CA ASP A 125 -22.11 -34.99 33.89
C ASP A 125 -21.38 -35.60 32.67
N PRO A 126 -20.04 -35.46 32.58
CA PRO A 126 -19.30 -36.01 31.45
C PRO A 126 -19.42 -37.52 31.29
N GLN A 127 -19.72 -38.25 32.37
CA GLN A 127 -19.93 -39.70 32.38
C GLN A 127 -21.38 -40.09 32.05
N GLU A 128 -22.29 -39.11 31.97
CA GLU A 128 -23.72 -39.28 31.71
C GLU A 128 -24.45 -40.21 32.68
N LYS A 129 -23.96 -40.23 33.93
CA LYS A 129 -24.59 -40.93 35.03
C LYS A 129 -25.65 -40.07 35.69
N TYR A 130 -25.41 -38.76 35.80
CA TYR A 130 -26.26 -37.86 36.54
C TYR A 130 -26.63 -36.61 35.72
N ALA A 131 -27.91 -36.27 35.73
CA ALA A 131 -28.41 -34.97 35.34
C ALA A 131 -28.52 -34.08 36.59
N TYR A 132 -27.87 -32.93 36.57
CA TYR A 132 -27.93 -31.93 37.63
C TYR A 132 -28.83 -30.78 37.21
N ILE A 133 -29.73 -30.41 38.11
CA ILE A 133 -30.68 -29.31 37.93
C ILE A 133 -30.45 -28.28 39.02
N PHE A 134 -30.24 -27.04 38.61
CA PHE A 134 -30.18 -25.88 39.49
C PHE A 134 -31.35 -24.97 39.17
N ALA A 135 -32.16 -24.67 40.18
CA ALA A 135 -33.35 -23.83 40.09
C ALA A 135 -33.38 -22.80 41.23
N ASP A 136 -34.35 -21.90 41.17
CA ASP A 136 -34.55 -20.83 42.17
C ASP A 136 -34.90 -21.37 43.57
N SER A 137 -35.53 -22.54 43.63
CA SER A 137 -36.04 -23.11 44.89
C SER A 137 -35.39 -24.44 45.31
N PHE A 138 -34.73 -25.13 44.38
CA PHE A 138 -34.14 -26.45 44.63
C PHE A 138 -32.88 -26.72 43.80
N ILE A 139 -32.06 -27.65 44.31
CA ILE A 139 -30.98 -28.30 43.55
C ILE A 139 -31.21 -29.81 43.59
N LEU A 140 -31.08 -30.45 42.43
CA LEU A 140 -31.38 -31.87 42.23
C LEU A 140 -30.24 -32.58 41.50
N SER A 141 -29.93 -33.80 41.91
CA SER A 141 -29.25 -34.79 41.07
C SER A 141 -30.18 -35.95 40.71
N TYR A 142 -30.26 -36.27 39.43
CA TYR A 142 -31.09 -37.32 38.86
C TYR A 142 -30.21 -38.37 38.21
N ASP A 143 -30.34 -39.63 38.61
CA ASP A 143 -29.61 -40.74 38.03
C ASP A 143 -30.26 -41.20 36.71
N LEU A 144 -29.54 -41.03 35.60
CA LEU A 144 -30.01 -41.32 34.25
C LEU A 144 -30.09 -42.82 33.94
N PHE A 145 -29.52 -43.69 34.78
CA PHE A 145 -29.55 -45.14 34.59
C PHE A 145 -30.70 -45.80 35.35
N THR A 146 -30.92 -45.36 36.59
CA THR A 146 -31.96 -45.91 37.47
C THR A 146 -33.29 -45.16 37.37
N ASP A 147 -33.30 -44.02 36.67
CA ASP A 147 -34.45 -43.11 36.56
C ASP A 147 -34.99 -42.65 37.93
N ARG A 148 -34.08 -42.42 38.88
CA ARG A 148 -34.39 -41.99 40.25
C ARG A 148 -33.72 -40.67 40.60
N ILE A 149 -34.41 -39.91 41.45
CA ILE A 149 -33.82 -38.76 42.13
C ILE A 149 -32.84 -39.29 43.18
N ASN A 150 -31.57 -38.90 43.07
CA ASN A 150 -30.51 -39.34 43.96
C ASN A 150 -30.35 -38.40 45.17
N GLN A 151 -30.43 -37.09 44.94
CA GLN A 151 -30.38 -36.08 45.99
C GLN A 151 -31.27 -34.90 45.60
N ILE A 152 -32.09 -34.43 46.54
CA ILE A 152 -32.81 -33.17 46.43
C ILE A 152 -32.52 -32.34 47.66
N ASN A 153 -32.02 -31.13 47.47
CA ASN A 153 -31.81 -30.21 48.55
C ASN A 153 -32.80 -29.06 48.39
N ARG A 154 -33.82 -29.07 49.24
CA ARG A 154 -34.88 -28.06 49.28
C ARG A 154 -34.34 -26.91 50.10
N THR A 155 -34.61 -25.68 49.65
CA THR A 155 -34.19 -24.41 50.26
C THR A 155 -32.79 -23.91 49.87
N ASN A 156 -32.74 -23.13 48.79
CA ASN A 156 -31.55 -22.37 48.37
C ASN A 156 -30.91 -21.59 49.54
N TRP A 157 -31.67 -21.07 50.51
CA TRP A 157 -31.13 -20.34 51.67
C TRP A 157 -30.23 -21.19 52.59
N ILE A 158 -30.49 -22.49 52.77
CA ILE A 158 -29.66 -23.35 53.63
C ILE A 158 -28.33 -23.71 52.95
N ILE A 159 -28.33 -23.83 51.62
CA ILE A 159 -27.18 -24.28 50.83
C ILE A 159 -26.24 -23.12 50.52
N PHE A 160 -26.82 -21.96 50.20
CA PHE A 160 -26.08 -20.76 49.78
C PHE A 160 -25.68 -19.85 50.96
N GLY A 161 -26.04 -20.22 52.20
CA GLY A 161 -25.58 -19.58 53.44
C GLY A 161 -26.61 -18.65 54.08
N ASN A 162 -26.61 -18.57 55.42
CA ASN A 162 -27.64 -17.88 56.22
C ASN A 162 -27.55 -16.34 56.21
N ASP A 163 -26.43 -15.75 55.76
CA ASP A 163 -26.13 -14.32 56.00
C ASP A 163 -26.65 -13.37 54.90
N TYR A 164 -27.11 -13.91 53.78
CA TYR A 164 -27.65 -13.14 52.66
C TYR A 164 -28.96 -13.84 52.23
N GLY A 165 -29.99 -13.13 51.75
CA GLY A 165 -31.38 -13.62 51.52
C GLY A 165 -31.59 -14.79 50.53
N SER A 166 -32.27 -14.59 49.38
CA SER A 166 -32.46 -15.66 48.38
C SER A 166 -31.44 -15.55 47.22
N PHE A 167 -30.97 -16.69 46.72
CA PHE A 167 -30.06 -16.78 45.58
C PHE A 167 -30.82 -17.21 44.31
N THR A 168 -30.64 -16.44 43.24
CA THR A 168 -31.21 -16.72 41.91
C THR A 168 -30.07 -17.11 40.96
N PRO A 169 -30.00 -18.38 40.50
CA PRO A 169 -28.99 -18.80 39.52
C PRO A 169 -29.28 -18.18 38.14
N TYR A 170 -28.24 -17.69 37.47
CA TYR A 170 -28.33 -17.19 36.08
C TYR A 170 -27.46 -17.97 35.09
N ALA A 171 -26.39 -18.59 35.56
CA ALA A 171 -25.52 -19.41 34.74
C ALA A 171 -24.94 -20.60 35.53
N PHE A 172 -24.77 -21.72 34.82
CA PHE A 172 -24.32 -22.98 35.41
C PHE A 172 -23.48 -23.77 34.40
N ASP A 173 -22.34 -24.26 34.86
CA ASP A 173 -21.54 -25.24 34.15
C ASP A 173 -20.91 -26.24 35.11
N LEU A 174 -20.58 -27.44 34.61
CA LEU A 174 -20.02 -28.50 35.43
C LEU A 174 -18.86 -29.20 34.75
N LYS A 175 -17.99 -29.80 35.56
CA LYS A 175 -16.87 -30.60 35.10
C LYS A 175 -16.59 -31.73 36.10
N ASN A 176 -16.65 -32.97 35.62
CA ASN A 176 -16.37 -34.18 36.39
C ASN A 176 -17.17 -34.24 37.70
N ASP A 177 -16.51 -33.98 38.82
CA ASP A 177 -16.97 -34.07 40.20
C ASP A 177 -17.39 -32.72 40.81
N TRP A 178 -17.25 -31.62 40.08
CA TRP A 178 -17.59 -30.29 40.58
C TRP A 178 -18.38 -29.45 39.57
N ALA A 179 -19.00 -28.39 40.08
CA ALA A 179 -19.72 -27.42 39.27
C ALA A 179 -19.52 -25.99 39.74
N ALA A 180 -19.78 -25.05 38.85
CA ALA A 180 -19.82 -23.63 39.14
C ALA A 180 -21.20 -23.07 38.79
N VAL A 181 -21.71 -22.20 39.65
CA VAL A 181 -23.01 -21.53 39.49
C VAL A 181 -22.81 -20.05 39.74
N ALA A 182 -23.17 -19.22 38.77
CA ALA A 182 -23.13 -17.77 38.90
C ALA A 182 -24.56 -17.22 38.95
N GLY A 183 -24.77 -16.21 39.78
CA GLY A 183 -26.08 -15.59 39.96
C GLY A 183 -26.06 -14.43 40.93
N PHE A 184 -27.24 -14.03 41.39
CA PHE A 184 -27.41 -12.89 42.28
C PHE A 184 -27.93 -13.32 43.64
N HIS A 185 -27.32 -12.75 44.67
CA HIS A 185 -27.83 -12.77 46.01
C HIS A 185 -28.74 -11.56 46.24
N THR A 186 -29.98 -11.78 46.66
CA THR A 186 -30.84 -10.70 47.15
C THR A 186 -30.72 -10.59 48.66
N THR A 187 -30.59 -9.38 49.21
CA THR A 187 -30.56 -9.13 50.66
C THR A 187 -31.98 -9.19 51.27
N GLN A 188 -32.12 -9.52 52.56
CA GLN A 188 -33.43 -9.66 53.25
C GLN A 188 -34.31 -8.39 53.17
N ASN A 189 -33.74 -7.20 52.96
CA ASN A 189 -34.49 -5.95 52.80
C ASN A 189 -34.84 -5.62 51.33
N ASN A 190 -34.61 -6.55 50.38
CA ASN A 190 -34.96 -6.40 48.96
C ASN A 190 -34.46 -5.10 48.29
N SER A 191 -33.43 -4.44 48.81
CA SER A 191 -32.93 -3.17 48.25
C SER A 191 -31.68 -3.33 47.41
N ARG A 192 -30.88 -4.37 47.67
CA ARG A 192 -29.58 -4.60 47.02
C ARG A 192 -29.38 -6.05 46.64
N SER A 193 -28.73 -6.25 45.49
CA SER A 193 -28.31 -7.55 44.98
C SER A 193 -26.82 -7.59 44.71
N LYS A 194 -26.18 -8.72 45.05
CA LYS A 194 -24.74 -8.93 44.89
C LYS A 194 -24.47 -10.12 43.96
N GLN A 195 -23.55 -9.95 43.02
CA GLN A 195 -23.14 -11.03 42.10
C GLN A 195 -22.19 -12.01 42.80
N CYS A 196 -22.55 -13.30 42.76
CA CYS A 196 -21.81 -14.37 43.43
C CYS A 196 -21.54 -15.55 42.51
N LEU A 197 -20.39 -16.18 42.70
CA LEU A 197 -19.99 -17.47 42.14
C LEU A 197 -19.98 -18.51 43.26
N TYR A 198 -20.76 -19.57 43.10
CA TYR A 198 -20.72 -20.75 43.94
C TYR A 198 -20.01 -21.89 43.25
N LEU A 199 -19.11 -22.54 43.98
CA LEU A 199 -18.47 -23.78 43.56
C LEU A 199 -19.07 -24.93 44.36
N PHE A 200 -19.47 -25.98 43.65
CA PHE A 200 -20.09 -27.17 44.20
C PHE A 200 -19.21 -28.38 43.97
N GLU A 201 -19.12 -29.24 44.97
CA GLU A 201 -18.82 -30.65 44.77
C GLU A 201 -20.14 -31.35 44.51
N LEU A 202 -20.20 -32.27 43.56
CA LEU A 202 -21.44 -32.87 43.10
C LEU A 202 -21.78 -34.18 43.82
N GLN A 203 -20.79 -34.86 44.41
CA GLN A 203 -20.92 -36.19 45.03
C GLN A 203 -20.11 -36.26 46.34
N PRO A 204 -20.69 -35.94 47.52
CA PRO A 204 -22.06 -35.45 47.74
C PRO A 204 -22.22 -33.97 47.32
N LEU A 205 -23.45 -33.56 47.00
CA LEU A 205 -23.71 -32.16 46.63
C LEU A 205 -23.46 -31.24 47.83
N ARG A 206 -22.36 -30.47 47.80
CA ARG A 206 -22.00 -29.47 48.83
C ARG A 206 -21.34 -28.25 48.22
N VAL A 207 -21.52 -27.09 48.85
CA VAL A 207 -20.79 -25.87 48.49
C VAL A 207 -19.36 -25.98 48.99
N ILE A 208 -18.40 -25.82 48.08
CA ILE A 208 -16.96 -25.80 48.35
C ILE A 208 -16.51 -24.37 48.67
N ASN A 209 -17.00 -23.39 47.91
CA ASN A 209 -16.58 -22.00 48.03
C ASN A 209 -17.63 -21.03 47.46
N VAL A 210 -17.59 -19.79 47.95
CA VAL A 210 -18.41 -18.67 47.51
C VAL A 210 -17.51 -17.46 47.28
N SER A 211 -17.56 -16.87 46.09
CA SER A 211 -16.79 -15.69 45.74
C SER A 211 -17.69 -14.60 45.17
N SER A 212 -17.47 -13.34 45.55
CA SER A 212 -18.11 -12.20 44.87
C SER A 212 -17.38 -11.87 43.56
N ILE A 213 -18.13 -11.71 42.47
CA ILE A 213 -17.56 -11.50 41.12
C ILE A 213 -17.53 -10.00 40.74
N GLY A 214 -18.39 -9.19 41.35
CA GLY A 214 -18.49 -7.74 41.10
C GLY A 214 -18.14 -6.88 42.32
N THR A 215 -17.76 -5.63 42.07
CA THR A 215 -17.40 -4.64 43.12
C THR A 215 -18.57 -3.80 43.59
N ASN A 216 -19.68 -3.75 42.83
CA ASN A 216 -20.79 -2.83 43.08
C ASN A 216 -22.08 -3.59 43.44
N ASP A 217 -22.76 -3.16 44.50
CA ASP A 217 -24.13 -3.60 44.80
C ASP A 217 -25.10 -3.04 43.76
N ILE A 218 -26.01 -3.88 43.26
CA ILE A 218 -27.03 -3.49 42.28
C ILE A 218 -28.32 -3.12 43.02
N GLN A 219 -28.95 -1.99 42.70
CA GLN A 219 -30.21 -1.58 43.33
C GLN A 219 -31.43 -2.30 42.73
N GLY A 220 -32.19 -3.02 43.57
CA GLY A 220 -33.55 -3.50 43.31
C GLY A 220 -33.69 -4.92 42.69
N PRO A 221 -34.31 -5.90 43.37
CA PRO A 221 -34.51 -7.28 42.90
C PRO A 221 -35.63 -7.44 41.87
N GLU A 222 -36.67 -6.58 41.88
CA GLU A 222 -37.75 -6.62 40.88
C GLU A 222 -37.25 -6.26 39.46
N ARG A 223 -36.20 -5.43 39.36
CA ARG A 223 -35.58 -5.11 38.07
C ARG A 223 -34.72 -6.25 37.53
N ILE A 224 -34.27 -7.18 38.38
CA ILE A 224 -33.33 -8.25 38.03
C ILE A 224 -34.04 -9.45 37.40
N ARG A 225 -35.22 -9.81 37.91
CA ARG A 225 -35.96 -11.01 37.45
C ARG A 225 -36.44 -10.94 35.99
N ASP A 226 -36.85 -9.75 35.52
CA ASP A 226 -37.49 -9.58 34.20
C ASP A 226 -36.59 -8.92 33.14
N ASN A 227 -35.34 -8.59 33.46
CA ASN A 227 -34.48 -7.81 32.58
C ASN A 227 -33.28 -8.61 32.04
N GLN A 228 -33.20 -8.71 30.70
CA GLN A 228 -32.11 -9.37 29.97
C GLN A 228 -30.74 -8.69 30.19
N ASP A 229 -30.72 -7.47 30.74
CA ASP A 229 -29.50 -6.76 31.12
C ASP A 229 -28.74 -7.45 32.27
N TYR A 230 -29.38 -8.38 32.99
CA TYR A 230 -28.76 -9.17 34.07
C TYR A 230 -28.43 -10.61 33.67
N ASP A 231 -28.54 -10.96 32.38
CA ASP A 231 -28.09 -12.27 31.89
C ASP A 231 -26.61 -12.50 32.26
N MET A 232 -26.29 -13.71 32.72
CA MET A 232 -24.92 -14.15 32.96
C MET A 232 -24.57 -15.34 32.06
N SER A 233 -23.28 -15.50 31.78
CA SER A 233 -22.77 -16.72 31.16
C SER A 233 -21.63 -17.32 31.96
N LEU A 234 -21.52 -18.65 31.91
CA LEU A 234 -20.51 -19.38 32.63
C LEU A 234 -20.03 -20.56 31.77
N SER A 235 -18.72 -20.69 31.64
CA SER A 235 -18.09 -21.80 30.93
C SER A 235 -16.79 -22.23 31.61
N ILE A 236 -16.68 -23.51 31.90
CA ILE A 236 -15.46 -24.15 32.42
C ILE A 236 -14.65 -24.67 31.22
N ASN A 237 -13.33 -24.45 31.21
CA ASN A 237 -12.48 -24.93 30.13
C ASN A 237 -12.36 -26.47 30.14
N PRO A 238 -11.90 -27.09 29.03
CA PRO A 238 -11.80 -28.55 28.93
C PRO A 238 -10.96 -29.22 30.02
N SER A 239 -9.88 -28.60 30.49
CA SER A 239 -9.04 -29.12 31.58
C SER A 239 -9.64 -28.93 32.97
N GLY A 240 -10.64 -28.05 33.13
CA GLY A 240 -11.22 -27.70 34.42
C GLY A 240 -10.35 -26.76 35.27
N THR A 241 -9.34 -26.14 34.67
CA THR A 241 -8.38 -25.25 35.35
C THR A 241 -8.78 -23.79 35.29
N THR A 242 -9.64 -23.39 34.35
CA THR A 242 -10.12 -22.01 34.22
C THR A 242 -11.61 -21.93 33.97
N LEU A 243 -12.19 -20.81 34.39
CA LEU A 243 -13.61 -20.50 34.21
C LEU A 243 -13.75 -19.10 33.59
N ALA A 244 -14.68 -18.97 32.65
CA ALA A 244 -15.06 -17.68 32.07
C ALA A 244 -16.46 -17.32 32.56
N ILE A 245 -16.60 -16.14 33.14
CA ILE A 245 -17.86 -15.57 33.63
C ILE A 245 -18.16 -14.33 32.80
N GLY A 246 -19.29 -14.31 32.11
CA GLY A 246 -19.77 -13.11 31.42
C GLY A 246 -20.86 -12.41 32.21
N GLU A 247 -20.74 -11.08 32.31
CA GLU A 247 -21.58 -10.18 33.09
C GLU A 247 -22.12 -9.09 32.16
N VAL A 248 -23.39 -9.20 31.74
CA VAL A 248 -23.99 -8.28 30.76
C VAL A 248 -24.06 -6.85 31.27
N GLN A 249 -24.53 -6.65 32.50
CA GLN A 249 -24.66 -5.33 33.11
C GLN A 249 -23.32 -4.56 33.17
N SER A 250 -22.24 -5.29 33.46
CA SER A 250 -20.89 -4.74 33.56
C SER A 250 -20.18 -4.66 32.20
N ASN A 251 -20.82 -5.15 31.12
CA ASN A 251 -20.21 -5.36 29.80
C ASN A 251 -18.82 -6.01 29.90
N LYS A 252 -18.73 -7.07 30.70
CA LYS A 252 -17.45 -7.65 31.13
C LYS A 252 -17.43 -9.16 30.97
N VAL A 253 -16.28 -9.71 30.60
CA VAL A 253 -15.98 -11.14 30.74
C VAL A 253 -14.77 -11.32 31.64
N THR A 254 -14.99 -12.02 32.74
CA THR A 254 -14.05 -12.27 33.82
C THR A 254 -13.52 -13.70 33.69
N VAL A 255 -12.22 -13.86 33.43
CA VAL A 255 -11.56 -15.18 33.40
C VAL A 255 -10.87 -15.44 34.73
N ALA A 256 -11.24 -16.53 35.39
CA ALA A 256 -10.74 -16.93 36.70
C ALA A 256 -10.00 -18.27 36.65
N TYR A 257 -8.94 -18.39 37.46
CA TYR A 257 -8.09 -19.57 37.56
C TYR A 257 -8.46 -20.41 38.78
N MET A 258 -8.54 -21.72 38.57
CA MET A 258 -8.75 -22.72 39.62
C MET A 258 -7.38 -23.26 40.07
N ASP A 259 -7.07 -23.15 41.36
CA ASP A 259 -5.88 -23.78 41.93
C ASP A 259 -6.03 -25.30 41.91
N GLY A 260 -5.01 -26.02 41.43
CA GLY A 260 -5.02 -27.46 41.21
C GLY A 260 -5.10 -28.29 42.50
N ASN A 261 -4.85 -27.68 43.66
CA ASN A 261 -5.12 -28.31 44.95
C ASN A 261 -6.59 -28.15 45.31
N LYS A 262 -7.40 -29.16 44.94
CA LYS A 262 -8.79 -29.30 45.38
C LYS A 262 -8.89 -29.00 46.89
N THR A 263 -9.56 -27.91 47.27
CA THR A 263 -10.55 -27.77 48.37
C THR A 263 -10.57 -26.48 49.21
N SER A 264 -9.63 -25.51 49.16
CA SER A 264 -9.78 -24.43 50.19
C SER A 264 -9.21 -23.03 49.97
N ARG A 265 -8.50 -22.71 48.88
CA ARG A 265 -8.07 -21.31 48.67
C ARG A 265 -8.14 -20.89 47.20
N PHE A 266 -8.98 -19.90 46.94
CA PHE A 266 -8.97 -19.13 45.70
C PHE A 266 -8.00 -17.95 45.87
N VAL A 267 -6.98 -17.83 45.02
CA VAL A 267 -6.36 -16.58 44.51
C VAL A 267 -5.63 -17.03 43.23
N ALA A 268 -5.76 -16.42 42.05
CA ALA A 268 -5.20 -15.11 41.77
C ALA A 268 -5.50 -14.69 40.33
N LYS A 269 -5.83 -13.41 40.15
CA LYS A 269 -6.05 -12.70 38.87
C LYS A 269 -7.30 -13.09 38.09
N PHE A 270 -8.31 -12.25 38.24
CA PHE A 270 -9.27 -12.00 37.19
C PHE A 270 -8.56 -11.28 36.05
N HIS A 271 -8.61 -11.86 34.86
CA HIS A 271 -8.36 -11.10 33.64
C HIS A 271 -9.70 -10.60 33.14
N GLU A 272 -9.80 -9.30 32.91
CA GLU A 272 -11.04 -8.62 32.55
C GLU A 272 -10.94 -8.22 31.08
N ILE A 273 -11.87 -8.73 30.28
CA ILE A 273 -12.07 -8.26 28.93
C ILE A 273 -13.26 -7.30 29.00
N THR A 274 -12.99 -6.01 28.77
CA THR A 274 -13.96 -4.92 28.78
C THR A 274 -13.95 -4.22 27.43
N GLU A 275 -15.13 -3.94 26.89
CA GLU A 275 -15.32 -3.16 25.66
C GLU A 275 -16.00 -1.81 25.97
N PRO A 276 -15.92 -0.80 25.08
CA PRO A 276 -16.49 0.53 25.29
C PRO A 276 -17.99 0.53 25.64
N GLU A 277 -18.41 1.52 26.45
CA GLU A 277 -19.78 1.69 26.98
C GLU A 277 -20.91 1.78 25.91
N THR A 278 -20.57 1.87 24.63
CA THR A 278 -21.55 1.98 23.54
C THR A 278 -22.16 0.64 23.13
N TRP A 279 -21.69 -0.49 23.69
CA TRP A 279 -22.16 -1.84 23.32
C TRP A 279 -23.10 -2.39 24.40
N SER A 280 -24.04 -3.25 24.01
CA SER A 280 -24.99 -3.87 24.94
C SER A 280 -24.87 -5.39 24.85
N GLY A 281 -25.05 -6.12 25.96
CA GLY A 281 -25.05 -7.58 25.91
C GLY A 281 -23.67 -8.25 25.80
N PHE A 282 -22.57 -7.54 26.00
CA PHE A 282 -21.24 -8.16 26.08
C PHE A 282 -21.18 -9.09 27.29
N GLY A 283 -20.67 -10.32 27.13
CA GLY A 283 -20.67 -11.32 28.21
C GLY A 283 -21.99 -12.10 28.35
N ARG A 284 -23.01 -11.83 27.54
CA ARG A 284 -24.26 -12.63 27.51
C ARG A 284 -24.01 -14.10 27.17
N SER A 285 -22.97 -14.39 26.40
CA SER A 285 -22.55 -15.74 26.08
C SER A 285 -21.04 -15.80 25.86
N ALA A 286 -20.31 -16.27 26.87
CA ALA A 286 -18.89 -16.60 26.79
C ALA A 286 -18.71 -18.12 26.88
N ILE A 287 -17.92 -18.71 25.97
CA ILE A 287 -17.73 -20.16 25.90
C ILE A 287 -16.35 -20.54 25.36
N TRP A 288 -15.74 -21.57 25.94
CA TRP A 288 -14.47 -22.11 25.45
C TRP A 288 -14.66 -22.90 24.15
N LEU A 289 -13.75 -22.74 23.18
CA LEU A 289 -13.79 -23.46 21.88
C LEU A 289 -13.22 -24.88 21.99
N ASN A 290 -13.54 -25.59 23.08
CA ASN A 290 -13.12 -26.97 23.34
C ASN A 290 -11.58 -27.18 23.31
N ASP A 291 -10.83 -26.10 23.47
CA ASP A 291 -9.41 -26.01 23.81
C ASP A 291 -9.27 -25.19 25.11
N ASP A 292 -8.11 -25.28 25.77
CA ASP A 292 -7.89 -24.64 27.08
C ASP A 292 -7.51 -23.15 26.99
N GLU A 293 -7.32 -22.64 25.77
CA GLU A 293 -6.72 -21.32 25.54
C GLU A 293 -7.58 -20.37 24.67
N THR A 294 -8.65 -20.87 24.01
CA THR A 294 -9.47 -20.05 23.11
C THR A 294 -10.89 -19.83 23.63
N LEU A 295 -11.25 -18.56 23.81
CA LEU A 295 -12.55 -18.12 24.33
C LEU A 295 -13.34 -17.40 23.23
N ALA A 296 -14.58 -17.80 23.00
CA ALA A 296 -15.51 -17.10 22.12
C ALA A 296 -16.52 -16.31 22.96
N ILE A 297 -16.71 -15.03 22.63
CA ILE A 297 -17.60 -14.10 23.34
C ILE A 297 -18.58 -13.50 22.34
N LEU A 298 -19.87 -13.57 22.67
CA LEU A 298 -20.92 -12.89 21.93
C LEU A 298 -21.01 -11.41 22.32
N VAL A 299 -21.13 -10.55 21.31
CA VAL A 299 -21.21 -9.10 21.42
C VAL A 299 -22.44 -8.57 20.65
N LEU A 300 -23.19 -7.61 21.20
CA LEU A 300 -24.23 -6.88 20.47
C LEU A 300 -23.81 -5.41 20.31
N LYS A 301 -23.72 -4.95 19.06
CA LYS A 301 -23.31 -3.58 18.73
C LYS A 301 -24.55 -2.67 18.65
N ALA A 302 -24.53 -1.52 19.33
CA ALA A 302 -25.61 -0.53 19.25
C ALA A 302 -25.65 0.18 17.88
N THR A 303 -24.48 0.40 17.27
CA THR A 303 -24.33 0.97 15.93
C THR A 303 -23.91 -0.11 14.95
N SER A 304 -24.75 -0.35 13.96
CA SER A 304 -24.65 -1.48 13.06
C SER A 304 -23.48 -1.38 12.08
N HIS A 305 -22.58 -2.37 12.05
CA HIS A 305 -21.80 -2.64 10.83
C HIS A 305 -22.73 -3.19 9.74
N ASN A 306 -22.28 -3.18 8.49
CA ASN A 306 -23.13 -3.48 7.32
C ASN A 306 -23.67 -4.92 7.24
N THR A 307 -23.17 -5.86 8.05
CA THR A 307 -23.50 -7.31 7.93
C THR A 307 -24.29 -7.91 9.10
N SER A 308 -24.21 -7.36 10.33
CA SER A 308 -24.92 -7.89 11.51
C SER A 308 -25.09 -6.85 12.62
N GLN A 309 -26.07 -7.06 13.51
CA GLN A 309 -26.26 -6.32 14.78
C GLN A 309 -25.47 -6.97 15.94
N SER A 310 -24.80 -8.08 15.69
CA SER A 310 -24.14 -8.89 16.71
C SER A 310 -22.98 -9.65 16.09
N GLU A 311 -21.91 -9.81 16.84
CA GLU A 311 -20.71 -10.49 16.40
C GLU A 311 -20.17 -11.42 17.48
N ILE A 312 -19.36 -12.39 17.09
CA ILE A 312 -18.66 -13.29 18.01
C ILE A 312 -17.18 -12.98 17.90
N GLN A 313 -16.62 -12.48 18.98
CA GLN A 313 -15.21 -12.21 19.11
C GLN A 313 -14.51 -13.42 19.70
N VAL A 314 -13.44 -13.89 19.04
CA VAL A 314 -12.67 -15.05 19.49
C VAL A 314 -11.28 -14.62 19.93
N TYR A 315 -10.96 -14.94 21.17
CA TYR A 315 -9.71 -14.60 21.84
C TYR A 315 -8.86 -15.86 22.02
N ARG A 316 -7.63 -15.88 21.48
CA ARG A 316 -6.65 -16.97 21.70
C ARG A 316 -5.66 -16.61 22.80
N ASN A 317 -5.04 -17.64 23.39
CA ASN A 317 -4.01 -17.51 24.42
C ASN A 317 -4.44 -16.69 25.64
N VAL A 318 -5.74 -16.69 25.96
CA VAL A 318 -6.31 -15.89 27.06
C VAL A 318 -5.66 -16.24 28.41
N VAL A 319 -5.25 -17.50 28.55
CA VAL A 319 -4.56 -18.03 29.74
C VAL A 319 -3.10 -17.56 29.85
N ARG A 320 -2.41 -17.37 28.73
CA ARG A 320 -0.99 -16.97 28.70
C ARG A 320 -0.79 -15.46 28.69
N SER A 321 -1.78 -14.72 28.20
CA SER A 321 -1.82 -13.25 28.21
C SER A 321 -1.95 -12.69 29.64
N ARG A 322 -0.86 -12.76 30.42
CA ARG A 322 -0.78 -12.24 31.79
C ARG A 322 -0.60 -10.71 31.88
N ALA A 323 -0.56 -10.03 30.74
CA ALA A 323 -0.27 -8.60 30.63
C ALA A 323 -1.53 -7.74 30.89
N ARG A 324 -1.37 -6.64 31.63
CA ARG A 324 -2.41 -5.62 31.91
C ARG A 324 -2.67 -4.72 30.68
N GLY A 325 -2.73 -5.30 29.48
CA GLY A 325 -3.07 -4.60 28.24
C GLY A 325 -4.43 -5.05 27.72
N ALA A 326 -5.08 -4.21 26.92
CA ALA A 326 -6.29 -4.60 26.20
C ALA A 326 -5.98 -5.82 25.31
N ILE A 327 -6.63 -6.96 25.57
CA ILE A 327 -6.51 -8.12 24.68
C ILE A 327 -7.38 -7.84 23.46
N ILE A 328 -6.77 -7.86 22.28
CA ILE A 328 -7.47 -7.71 21.00
C ILE A 328 -8.00 -9.10 20.57
N PRO A 329 -9.24 -9.22 20.08
CA PRO A 329 -9.75 -10.49 19.56
C PRO A 329 -8.88 -10.97 18.39
N SER A 330 -8.60 -12.27 18.34
CA SER A 330 -7.82 -12.90 17.28
C SER A 330 -8.58 -12.93 15.95
N PHE A 331 -9.91 -13.05 15.97
CA PHE A 331 -10.78 -12.91 14.80
C PHE A 331 -12.24 -12.72 15.23
N ILE A 332 -13.10 -12.32 14.29
CA ILE A 332 -14.54 -12.10 14.51
C ILE A 332 -15.37 -12.94 13.54
N ILE A 333 -16.58 -13.33 13.98
CA ILE A 333 -17.59 -13.99 13.16
C ILE A 333 -18.89 -13.16 13.21
N PRO A 334 -19.53 -12.85 12.07
CA PRO A 334 -19.12 -13.20 10.71
C PRO A 334 -17.93 -12.35 10.22
N ASN A 335 -17.17 -12.88 9.26
CA ASN A 335 -16.11 -12.17 8.53
C ASN A 335 -16.26 -12.44 7.02
N ILE A 336 -15.37 -11.91 6.16
CA ILE A 336 -15.47 -12.11 4.71
C ILE A 336 -15.28 -13.56 4.24
N GLN A 337 -14.52 -14.34 5.00
CA GLN A 337 -14.42 -15.77 4.75
C GLN A 337 -15.64 -16.49 5.33
N GLN A 338 -16.44 -15.88 6.19
CA GLN A 338 -17.57 -16.51 6.89
C GLN A 338 -18.82 -15.65 6.75
N THR A 339 -19.31 -15.53 5.52
CA THR A 339 -20.50 -14.73 5.25
C THR A 339 -21.76 -15.49 5.64
N LEU A 340 -22.69 -14.77 6.27
CA LEU A 340 -24.02 -15.27 6.62
C LEU A 340 -25.08 -14.79 5.61
N ASP A 341 -24.62 -14.37 4.42
CA ASP A 341 -25.47 -13.92 3.34
C ASP A 341 -26.32 -15.13 2.86
N GLY A 342 -27.65 -15.02 2.95
CA GLY A 342 -28.58 -16.10 2.54
C GLY A 342 -29.47 -16.69 3.65
N ILE A 343 -29.36 -16.22 4.89
CA ILE A 343 -30.20 -16.67 6.02
C ILE A 343 -31.68 -16.24 5.89
N HIS A 344 -32.09 -15.47 4.88
CA HIS A 344 -33.52 -15.14 4.65
C HIS A 344 -33.92 -15.15 3.17
N ARG A 345 -35.08 -15.76 2.87
CA ARG A 345 -35.77 -15.65 1.56
C ARG A 345 -36.55 -14.34 1.39
N SER A 346 -36.62 -13.50 2.41
CA SER A 346 -37.40 -12.25 2.41
C SER A 346 -36.51 -11.03 2.13
N LYS A 347 -36.93 -10.18 1.19
CA LYS A 347 -36.28 -8.92 0.73
C LYS A 347 -36.09 -7.84 1.82
N SER A 348 -36.28 -8.17 3.10
CA SER A 348 -36.12 -7.26 4.23
C SER A 348 -34.74 -7.44 4.86
N TRP A 349 -33.88 -6.44 4.67
CA TRP A 349 -32.52 -6.28 5.23
C TRP A 349 -32.46 -6.17 6.77
N ARG A 350 -33.17 -7.00 7.51
CA ARG A 350 -33.02 -7.07 8.98
C ARG A 350 -31.68 -7.73 9.27
N LYS A 351 -30.72 -6.91 9.72
CA LYS A 351 -29.39 -7.33 10.16
C LYS A 351 -29.51 -8.47 11.19
N HIS A 352 -28.72 -9.52 11.04
CA HIS A 352 -28.75 -10.68 11.93
C HIS A 352 -28.37 -10.27 13.36
N SER A 353 -29.17 -10.69 14.35
CA SER A 353 -28.82 -10.55 15.76
C SER A 353 -28.69 -11.94 16.39
N PHE A 354 -27.53 -12.18 16.99
CA PHE A 354 -27.20 -13.41 17.68
C PHE A 354 -27.70 -13.33 19.12
N ARG A 355 -28.19 -14.45 19.64
CA ARG A 355 -28.73 -14.54 21.00
C ARG A 355 -27.82 -15.35 21.92
N ARG A 356 -27.31 -16.49 21.44
CA ARG A 356 -26.49 -17.40 22.25
C ARG A 356 -25.54 -18.20 21.38
N ILE A 357 -24.38 -18.56 21.93
CA ILE A 357 -23.43 -19.48 21.31
C ILE A 357 -23.28 -20.76 22.14
N ARG A 358 -23.04 -21.87 21.45
CA ARG A 358 -22.77 -23.20 22.04
C ARG A 358 -21.60 -23.84 21.32
N THR A 359 -20.80 -24.62 22.04
CA THR A 359 -19.64 -25.31 21.48
C THR A 359 -19.62 -26.77 21.90
N ARG A 360 -19.10 -27.62 21.01
CA ARG A 360 -18.78 -29.02 21.28
C ARG A 360 -17.77 -29.49 20.25
N SER A 361 -16.67 -30.10 20.69
CA SER A 361 -15.62 -30.63 19.81
C SER A 361 -15.12 -29.62 18.78
N LYS A 362 -14.86 -28.40 19.26
CA LYS A 362 -14.45 -27.22 18.48
C LYS A 362 -15.47 -26.72 17.44
N ASN A 363 -16.64 -27.35 17.33
CA ASN A 363 -17.74 -26.83 16.52
C ASN A 363 -18.41 -25.67 17.26
N LEU A 364 -18.88 -24.68 16.52
CA LEU A 364 -19.57 -23.51 17.04
C LEU A 364 -20.99 -23.47 16.48
N LEU A 365 -21.97 -23.34 17.37
CA LEU A 365 -23.37 -23.22 17.04
C LEU A 365 -23.88 -21.86 17.53
N ILE A 366 -24.52 -21.12 16.64
CA ILE A 366 -25.02 -19.77 16.86
C ILE A 366 -26.54 -19.82 16.77
N LEU A 367 -27.22 -19.39 17.83
CA LEU A 367 -28.67 -19.21 17.84
C LEU A 367 -28.99 -17.74 17.55
N LEU A 368 -29.77 -17.49 16.51
CA LEU A 368 -30.26 -16.15 16.15
C LEU A 368 -31.51 -15.78 16.96
N ARG A 369 -31.79 -14.47 17.07
CA ARG A 369 -32.98 -13.96 17.78
C ARG A 369 -34.30 -14.44 17.16
N ASN A 370 -34.34 -14.69 15.85
CA ASN A 370 -35.53 -15.17 15.16
C ASN A 370 -35.75 -16.69 15.27
N GLY A 371 -34.91 -17.42 16.01
CA GLY A 371 -35.00 -18.87 16.16
C GLY A 371 -34.16 -19.67 15.16
N ASP A 372 -33.54 -19.03 14.18
CA ASP A 372 -32.64 -19.70 13.24
C ASP A 372 -31.33 -20.12 13.91
N ILE A 373 -30.73 -21.18 13.36
CA ILE A 373 -29.51 -21.80 13.85
C ILE A 373 -28.46 -21.75 12.75
N VAL A 374 -27.27 -21.25 13.08
CA VAL A 374 -26.09 -21.35 12.23
C VAL A 374 -25.09 -22.29 12.89
N TYR A 375 -24.71 -23.34 12.17
CA TYR A 375 -23.71 -24.32 12.57
C TYR A 375 -22.41 -24.10 11.80
N ILE A 376 -21.34 -23.81 12.54
CA ILE A 376 -19.98 -23.67 12.04
C ILE A 376 -19.20 -24.90 12.50
N PRO A 377 -19.04 -25.92 11.64
CA PRO A 377 -18.20 -27.06 11.97
C PRO A 377 -16.75 -26.62 12.14
N SER A 378 -16.02 -27.34 12.99
CA SER A 378 -14.57 -27.22 13.12
C SER A 378 -13.93 -27.70 11.84
N ALA A 379 -13.48 -26.77 11.01
CA ALA A 379 -12.75 -27.12 9.80
C ALA A 379 -11.37 -27.69 10.15
N GLU A 380 -10.94 -28.69 9.37
CA GLU A 380 -9.61 -29.30 9.47
C GLU A 380 -8.50 -28.29 9.12
N VAL A 381 -7.25 -28.64 9.41
CA VAL A 381 -6.08 -27.83 9.04
C VAL A 381 -6.05 -27.62 7.52
N GLY A 382 -5.76 -26.39 7.08
CA GLY A 382 -5.84 -25.97 5.68
C GLY A 382 -7.24 -25.63 5.14
N PHE A 383 -8.30 -25.75 5.95
CA PHE A 383 -9.68 -25.42 5.56
C PHE A 383 -10.32 -24.36 6.48
N CYS A 384 -11.14 -23.47 5.92
CA CYS A 384 -12.04 -22.59 6.66
C CYS A 384 -13.50 -22.82 6.26
N SER A 385 -14.42 -22.65 7.20
CA SER A 385 -15.85 -22.81 6.94
C SER A 385 -16.33 -21.56 6.20
N ARG A 386 -16.75 -21.64 4.93
CA ARG A 386 -17.04 -20.46 4.08
C ARG A 386 -18.48 -20.35 3.61
N LYS A 387 -18.98 -21.40 2.99
CA LYS A 387 -20.24 -21.34 2.24
C LYS A 387 -21.39 -21.76 3.13
N LEU A 388 -22.38 -20.89 3.27
CA LEU A 388 -23.61 -21.19 3.94
C LEU A 388 -24.52 -22.04 3.04
N GLU A 389 -24.90 -23.22 3.50
CA GLU A 389 -25.93 -24.05 2.87
C GLU A 389 -27.12 -24.19 3.80
N ALA A 390 -28.31 -23.92 3.27
CA ALA A 390 -29.56 -24.17 3.97
C ALA A 390 -29.85 -25.68 3.92
N VAL A 391 -30.11 -26.28 5.08
CA VAL A 391 -30.53 -27.68 5.16
C VAL A 391 -32.07 -27.71 5.13
N ASP A 392 -32.64 -28.28 4.05
CA ASP A 392 -34.06 -28.39 3.70
C ASP A 392 -35.12 -27.81 4.66
N SER A 393 -35.94 -26.87 4.16
CA SER A 393 -37.19 -26.32 4.73
C SER A 393 -37.17 -25.77 6.17
N GLN A 394 -36.05 -25.87 6.89
CA GLN A 394 -35.96 -25.53 8.30
C GLN A 394 -34.87 -24.49 8.58
N SER A 395 -35.06 -23.81 9.70
CA SER A 395 -34.24 -22.78 10.34
C SER A 395 -32.80 -23.22 10.72
N LEU A 396 -32.14 -24.11 9.96
CA LEU A 396 -30.76 -24.56 10.17
C LEU A 396 -29.89 -24.28 8.94
N TYR A 397 -28.77 -23.60 9.18
CA TYR A 397 -27.78 -23.26 8.17
C TYR A 397 -26.41 -23.80 8.57
N VAL A 398 -25.71 -24.46 7.65
CA VAL A 398 -24.40 -25.08 7.91
C VAL A 398 -23.35 -24.41 7.04
N LEU A 399 -22.21 -24.02 7.65
CA LEU A 399 -21.06 -23.55 6.88
C LEU A 399 -20.21 -24.74 6.42
N GLN A 400 -19.99 -24.85 5.11
CA GLN A 400 -19.17 -25.91 4.53
C GLN A 400 -17.67 -25.57 4.60
N PRO A 401 -16.80 -26.56 4.90
CA PRO A 401 -15.35 -26.37 4.85
C PRO A 401 -14.88 -26.17 3.40
N MET A 402 -14.03 -25.17 3.19
CA MET A 402 -13.38 -24.87 1.92
C MET A 402 -11.88 -24.66 2.15
N PRO A 403 -11.01 -24.99 1.19
CA PRO A 403 -9.58 -24.74 1.32
C PRO A 403 -9.33 -23.24 1.50
N CYS A 404 -8.28 -22.92 2.25
CA CYS A 404 -7.83 -21.53 2.43
C CYS A 404 -7.58 -20.86 1.07
N VAL A 405 -8.00 -19.59 0.96
CA VAL A 405 -7.75 -18.79 -0.25
C VAL A 405 -6.25 -18.54 -0.42
N SER A 406 -5.87 -18.19 -1.64
CA SER A 406 -4.50 -17.77 -1.95
C SER A 406 -4.03 -16.66 -1.00
N GLY A 407 -2.76 -16.72 -0.61
CA GLY A 407 -2.18 -15.82 0.37
C GLY A 407 -2.56 -16.10 1.83
N SER A 408 -3.29 -17.18 2.11
CA SER A 408 -3.71 -17.54 3.47
C SER A 408 -3.46 -19.02 3.79
N TYR A 409 -3.33 -19.36 5.06
CA TYR A 409 -3.10 -20.72 5.55
C TYR A 409 -3.85 -20.98 6.85
N LYS A 410 -3.94 -22.24 7.28
CA LYS A 410 -4.51 -22.57 8.59
C LYS A 410 -3.83 -23.78 9.20
N ASN A 411 -3.08 -23.55 10.27
CA ASN A 411 -2.30 -24.57 10.97
C ASN A 411 -3.06 -25.30 12.11
N THR A 412 -4.21 -24.77 12.54
CA THR A 412 -5.01 -25.35 13.63
C THR A 412 -6.45 -25.64 13.20
N SER A 413 -7.01 -26.77 13.64
CA SER A 413 -8.43 -27.05 13.46
C SER A 413 -9.31 -26.14 14.32
N GLY A 414 -10.46 -25.74 13.79
CA GLY A 414 -11.43 -24.93 14.52
C GLY A 414 -12.35 -24.11 13.60
N PRO A 415 -13.27 -23.33 14.19
CA PRO A 415 -14.27 -22.57 13.44
C PRO A 415 -13.73 -21.23 12.91
N GLY A 416 -12.46 -20.90 13.12
CA GLY A 416 -11.88 -19.63 12.68
C GLY A 416 -11.53 -19.56 11.18
N PRO A 417 -11.28 -18.34 10.67
CA PRO A 417 -10.84 -18.12 9.29
C PRO A 417 -9.39 -18.61 9.07
N CYS A 418 -8.92 -18.53 7.83
CA CYS A 418 -7.51 -18.72 7.48
C CYS A 418 -6.70 -17.46 7.78
N THR A 419 -5.51 -17.64 8.33
CA THR A 419 -4.53 -16.59 8.65
C THR A 419 -3.78 -16.16 7.39
N VAL A 420 -3.44 -14.87 7.26
CA VAL A 420 -2.66 -14.36 6.12
C VAL A 420 -1.23 -14.88 6.19
N CYS A 421 -0.64 -15.20 5.04
CA CYS A 421 0.78 -15.53 4.95
C CYS A 421 1.64 -14.31 5.33
N PRO A 422 2.62 -14.46 6.23
CA PRO A 422 3.53 -13.36 6.58
C PRO A 422 4.39 -12.93 5.38
N PRO A 423 4.95 -11.70 5.39
CA PRO A 423 5.85 -11.23 4.34
C PRO A 423 7.02 -12.19 4.10
N GLY A 424 7.46 -12.30 2.85
CA GLY A 424 8.50 -13.25 2.43
C GLY A 424 8.02 -14.71 2.35
N THR A 425 6.72 -14.97 2.53
CA THR A 425 6.12 -16.30 2.35
C THR A 425 4.90 -16.23 1.42
N LYS A 426 4.57 -17.35 0.77
CA LYS A 426 3.50 -17.45 -0.21
C LYS A 426 2.59 -18.66 0.00
N ASN A 427 1.37 -18.57 -0.51
CA ASN A 427 0.51 -19.73 -0.74
C ASN A 427 -0.37 -19.55 -1.98
N SER A 428 -0.27 -20.48 -2.93
CA SER A 428 -1.05 -20.44 -4.17
C SER A 428 -2.56 -20.60 -3.91
N GLY A 429 -2.97 -21.30 -2.85
CA GLY A 429 -4.37 -21.52 -2.51
C GLY A 429 -5.07 -22.59 -3.37
N ASP A 430 -4.34 -23.31 -4.21
CA ASP A 430 -4.87 -24.42 -5.03
C ASP A 430 -5.11 -25.70 -4.22
N ARG A 431 -4.49 -25.79 -3.03
CA ARG A 431 -4.54 -26.94 -2.13
C ARG A 431 -4.73 -26.45 -0.70
N PRO A 432 -5.33 -27.26 0.19
CA PRO A 432 -5.39 -26.95 1.61
C PRO A 432 -3.97 -26.76 2.16
N SER A 433 -3.73 -25.59 2.77
CA SER A 433 -2.40 -25.19 3.21
C SER A 433 -2.33 -25.03 4.73
N ILE A 434 -1.44 -25.82 5.33
CA ILE A 434 -1.20 -25.82 6.79
C ILE A 434 -0.12 -24.80 7.15
N GLN A 435 0.72 -24.38 6.19
CA GLN A 435 1.82 -23.44 6.38
C GLN A 435 2.15 -22.71 5.07
N CYS A 436 2.65 -21.48 5.16
CA CYS A 436 3.14 -20.75 3.98
C CYS A 436 4.52 -21.22 3.57
N GLN A 437 4.79 -21.21 2.26
CA GLN A 437 6.10 -21.56 1.70
C GLN A 437 6.99 -20.31 1.66
N PRO A 438 8.28 -20.39 1.99
CA PRO A 438 9.18 -19.25 1.86
C PRO A 438 9.36 -18.87 0.39
N CYS A 439 9.47 -17.58 0.12
CA CYS A 439 9.82 -17.04 -1.19
C CYS A 439 11.34 -16.93 -1.38
N ASN A 440 11.78 -16.85 -2.63
CA ASN A 440 13.16 -16.46 -2.94
C ASN A 440 13.48 -15.04 -2.43
N SER A 441 14.71 -14.85 -1.95
CA SER A 441 15.17 -13.57 -1.35
C SER A 441 15.13 -12.36 -2.31
N THR A 442 15.11 -12.59 -3.62
CA THR A 442 15.06 -11.56 -4.65
C THR A 442 13.66 -11.38 -5.25
N ALA A 443 12.69 -12.19 -4.83
CA ALA A 443 11.32 -12.14 -5.33
C ALA A 443 10.44 -11.24 -4.46
N PHE A 444 9.46 -10.60 -5.08
CA PHE A 444 8.47 -9.78 -4.38
C PHE A 444 7.36 -10.64 -3.82
N CYS A 445 7.36 -10.77 -2.48
CA CYS A 445 6.37 -11.49 -1.69
C CYS A 445 5.90 -10.65 -0.50
N PRO A 446 4.91 -9.76 -0.72
CA PRO A 446 4.32 -8.97 0.35
C PRO A 446 3.46 -9.85 1.28
N LEU A 447 2.90 -9.25 2.32
CA LEU A 447 1.90 -9.90 3.18
C LEU A 447 0.77 -10.50 2.33
N GLY A 448 0.46 -11.77 2.53
CA GLY A 448 -0.61 -12.46 1.80
C GLY A 448 -0.26 -12.78 0.34
N ALA A 449 1.02 -12.96 0.02
CA ALA A 449 1.45 -13.30 -1.34
C ALA A 449 0.83 -14.62 -1.85
N SER A 450 0.32 -14.58 -3.07
CA SER A 450 -0.19 -15.75 -3.78
C SER A 450 0.95 -16.59 -4.35
N ASP A 451 1.95 -15.92 -4.95
CA ASP A 451 3.15 -16.52 -5.49
C ASP A 451 4.31 -15.51 -5.50
N GLU A 452 5.48 -15.94 -5.96
CA GLU A 452 6.63 -15.07 -6.20
C GLU A 452 6.44 -14.27 -7.49
N VAL A 453 6.73 -12.96 -7.42
CA VAL A 453 6.71 -12.08 -8.59
C VAL A 453 8.06 -11.38 -8.75
N ASN A 454 8.52 -11.24 -9.98
CA ASN A 454 9.68 -10.41 -10.29
C ASN A 454 9.24 -8.98 -10.67
N LEU A 455 9.55 -7.98 -9.83
CA LEU A 455 9.17 -6.59 -10.09
C LEU A 455 9.87 -5.98 -11.31
N THR A 456 10.96 -6.57 -11.81
CA THR A 456 11.63 -6.05 -13.01
C THR A 456 10.75 -6.16 -14.26
N GLU A 457 9.77 -7.07 -14.27
CA GLU A 457 8.78 -7.20 -15.34
C GLU A 457 7.76 -6.04 -15.35
N PHE A 458 7.69 -5.29 -14.24
CA PHE A 458 6.72 -4.21 -14.01
C PHE A 458 7.39 -2.84 -13.83
N SER A 459 8.59 -2.64 -14.39
CA SER A 459 9.39 -1.42 -14.19
C SER A 459 8.62 -0.14 -14.55
N SER A 460 8.75 0.89 -13.71
CA SER A 460 8.26 2.23 -14.04
C SER A 460 9.07 2.82 -15.17
N TYR A 461 8.40 3.50 -16.12
CA TYR A 461 9.04 4.28 -17.17
C TYR A 461 8.15 5.47 -17.51
N ILE A 462 8.80 6.56 -17.91
CA ILE A 462 8.11 7.78 -18.35
C ILE A 462 8.75 8.19 -19.68
N GLN A 463 8.00 8.12 -20.77
CA GLN A 463 8.42 8.66 -22.06
C GLN A 463 8.31 10.20 -22.02
N THR A 464 9.25 10.88 -21.37
CA THR A 464 9.34 12.35 -21.41
C THR A 464 10.65 12.78 -22.04
N TYR A 465 10.55 13.68 -23.03
CA TYR A 465 11.71 14.36 -23.59
C TYR A 465 12.13 15.46 -22.60
N SER A 466 13.30 15.29 -21.98
CA SER A 466 13.91 16.36 -21.19
C SER A 466 14.60 17.32 -22.16
N TYR A 467 13.97 18.45 -22.48
CA TYR A 467 14.64 19.51 -23.24
C TYR A 467 15.86 20.00 -22.44
N PRO A 468 17.07 19.98 -23.01
CA PRO A 468 18.27 20.38 -22.30
C PRO A 468 18.26 21.90 -22.07
N ASP A 469 19.00 22.35 -21.07
CA ASP A 469 19.25 23.79 -20.88
C ASP A 469 19.98 24.39 -22.08
N THR A 470 19.76 25.69 -22.31
CA THR A 470 20.56 26.45 -23.27
C THR A 470 22.05 26.33 -22.92
N PRO A 471 22.93 26.05 -23.89
CA PRO A 471 24.36 26.02 -23.63
C PRO A 471 24.83 27.35 -23.03
N THR A 472 25.74 27.29 -22.06
CA THR A 472 26.27 28.47 -21.35
C THR A 472 26.92 29.53 -22.25
N ILE A 473 27.29 29.14 -23.48
CA ILE A 473 27.80 30.00 -24.54
C ILE A 473 26.81 29.91 -25.70
N ASP A 474 26.19 31.04 -26.05
CA ASP A 474 25.19 31.14 -27.11
C ASP A 474 25.61 32.05 -28.28
N ASP A 475 26.91 32.42 -28.36
CA ASP A 475 27.51 33.06 -29.54
C ASP A 475 28.32 32.04 -30.36
N TYR A 476 28.05 32.01 -31.67
CA TYR A 476 28.70 31.06 -32.59
C TYR A 476 30.22 31.28 -32.72
N ASP A 477 30.69 32.52 -32.65
CA ASP A 477 32.12 32.82 -32.79
C ASP A 477 32.89 32.35 -31.55
N ASP A 478 32.30 32.48 -30.36
CA ASP A 478 32.86 31.93 -29.12
C ASP A 478 32.85 30.40 -29.13
N LEU A 479 31.79 29.78 -29.67
CA LEU A 479 31.71 28.32 -29.84
C LEU A 479 32.73 27.80 -30.85
N LEU A 480 32.96 28.52 -31.94
CA LEU A 480 34.05 28.22 -32.88
C LEU A 480 35.39 28.31 -32.16
N LEU A 481 35.65 29.39 -31.43
CA LEU A 481 36.90 29.59 -30.69
C LEU A 481 37.13 28.48 -29.64
N LEU A 482 36.09 28.07 -28.91
CA LEU A 482 36.15 27.01 -27.90
C LEU A 482 36.45 25.64 -28.53
N ASN A 483 35.87 25.34 -29.69
CA ASN A 483 36.18 24.11 -30.44
C ASN A 483 37.58 24.14 -31.06
N PHE A 484 38.10 25.32 -31.37
CA PHE A 484 39.50 25.49 -31.80
C PHE A 484 40.49 25.35 -30.63
N PHE A 485 40.15 25.85 -29.43
CA PHE A 485 41.00 25.81 -28.24
C PHE A 485 40.29 25.17 -27.04
N PRO A 486 40.05 23.85 -27.05
CA PRO A 486 39.33 23.22 -25.96
C PRO A 486 40.15 23.26 -24.67
N THR A 487 39.56 23.84 -23.63
CA THR A 487 40.23 24.08 -22.34
C THR A 487 40.14 22.91 -21.37
N ASN A 488 39.31 21.89 -21.66
CA ASN A 488 39.00 20.81 -20.72
C ASN A 488 38.71 19.50 -21.48
N MET A 489 39.69 18.63 -21.78
CA MET A 489 39.41 17.41 -22.54
C MET A 489 40.19 16.14 -22.17
N LYS A 490 39.45 15.03 -22.16
CA LYS A 490 39.94 13.64 -22.28
C LYS A 490 40.62 13.47 -23.65
N ILE A 491 41.66 12.62 -23.71
CA ILE A 491 42.50 12.40 -24.92
C ILE A 491 41.67 12.08 -26.17
N SER A 492 40.58 11.32 -26.02
CA SER A 492 39.69 10.95 -27.13
C SER A 492 39.03 12.13 -27.82
N CYS A 493 38.85 13.25 -27.13
CA CYS A 493 38.18 14.44 -27.66
C CYS A 493 39.17 15.40 -28.36
N LEU A 494 40.44 15.37 -27.97
CA LEU A 494 41.50 16.19 -28.55
C LEU A 494 41.78 15.82 -30.03
N VAL A 495 41.63 14.54 -30.40
CA VAL A 495 41.80 14.04 -31.77
C VAL A 495 40.74 14.61 -32.73
N PHE A 496 39.58 15.03 -32.23
CA PHE A 496 38.52 15.62 -33.06
C PHE A 496 38.65 17.15 -33.22
N THR A 497 39.70 17.75 -32.66
CA THR A 497 39.88 19.21 -32.67
C THR A 497 40.62 19.68 -33.92
N PRO A 498 40.24 20.82 -34.52
CA PRO A 498 40.98 21.42 -35.64
C PRO A 498 42.44 21.72 -35.27
N LEU A 499 42.70 22.13 -34.03
CA LEU A 499 44.05 22.42 -33.55
C LEU A 499 44.97 21.18 -33.59
N PHE A 500 44.47 20.00 -33.20
CA PHE A 500 45.27 18.78 -33.26
C PHE A 500 45.72 18.47 -34.70
N TRP A 501 44.81 18.52 -35.66
CA TRP A 501 45.13 18.23 -37.06
C TRP A 501 46.03 19.30 -37.69
N THR A 502 45.89 20.57 -37.29
CA THR A 502 46.81 21.63 -37.73
C THR A 502 48.21 21.47 -37.17
N VAL A 503 48.35 21.03 -35.91
CA VAL A 503 49.65 20.67 -35.33
C VAL A 503 50.26 19.48 -36.08
N VAL A 504 49.47 18.42 -36.34
CA VAL A 504 49.92 17.26 -37.12
C VAL A 504 50.35 17.67 -38.53
N ALA A 505 49.56 18.48 -39.23
CA ALA A 505 49.90 19.01 -40.55
C ALA A 505 51.17 19.85 -40.52
N THR A 506 51.35 20.67 -39.47
CA THR A 506 52.57 21.47 -39.28
C THR A 506 53.80 20.58 -39.06
N VAL A 507 53.69 19.53 -38.23
CA VAL A 507 54.77 18.56 -38.01
C VAL A 507 55.12 17.82 -39.30
N LEU A 508 54.13 17.36 -40.06
CA LEU A 508 54.34 16.74 -41.37
C LEU A 508 55.03 17.70 -42.35
N CYS A 509 54.61 18.97 -42.38
CA CYS A 509 55.27 20.00 -43.18
C CYS A 509 56.73 20.24 -42.75
N LEU A 510 57.02 20.22 -41.45
CA LEU A 510 58.39 20.33 -40.92
C LEU A 510 59.24 19.10 -41.25
N ILE A 511 58.67 17.89 -41.25
CA ILE A 511 59.34 16.67 -41.70
C ILE A 511 59.68 16.79 -43.18
N VAL A 512 58.71 17.15 -44.03
CA VAL A 512 58.95 17.37 -45.47
C VAL A 512 60.03 18.44 -45.69
N TRP A 513 59.96 19.54 -44.95
CA TRP A 513 60.98 20.60 -45.00
C TRP A 513 62.38 20.10 -44.60
N SER A 514 62.47 19.29 -43.54
CA SER A 514 63.71 18.70 -43.04
C SER A 514 64.29 17.69 -44.04
N VAL A 515 63.47 16.80 -44.59
CA VAL A 515 63.85 15.85 -45.65
C VAL A 515 64.41 16.60 -46.85
N MET A 516 63.71 17.64 -47.31
CA MET A 516 64.15 18.49 -48.42
C MET A 516 65.46 19.24 -48.12
N PHE A 517 65.71 19.58 -46.86
CA PHE A 517 66.96 20.19 -46.39
C PHE A 517 68.11 19.17 -46.34
N PHE A 518 67.89 17.97 -45.82
CA PHE A 518 68.90 16.91 -45.76
C PHE A 518 69.30 16.41 -47.15
N ILE A 519 68.33 16.26 -48.07
CA ILE A 519 68.60 15.92 -49.47
C ILE A 519 69.48 17.01 -50.12
N LYS A 520 69.19 18.30 -49.86
CA LYS A 520 70.02 19.42 -50.33
C LYS A 520 71.47 19.32 -49.81
N ARG A 521 71.65 18.90 -48.56
CA ARG A 521 72.95 18.86 -47.90
C ARG A 521 73.82 17.67 -48.35
N ARG A 522 73.24 16.51 -48.64
CA ARG A 522 73.98 15.28 -49.01
C ARG A 522 74.41 15.19 -50.49
N ARG A 523 73.92 16.06 -51.38
CA ARG A 523 74.27 16.11 -52.83
C ARG A 523 74.18 14.76 -53.58
N LEU A 524 73.23 13.88 -53.25
CA LEU A 524 72.99 12.66 -54.05
C LEU A 524 72.24 13.00 -55.35
N THR A 525 72.81 12.65 -56.50
CA THR A 525 72.30 12.98 -57.85
C THR A 525 70.96 12.31 -58.19
N SER A 526 70.72 11.08 -57.72
CA SER A 526 69.47 10.34 -57.99
C SER A 526 68.23 10.92 -57.29
N ILE A 527 68.39 11.53 -56.11
CA ILE A 527 67.28 12.01 -55.26
C ILE A 527 66.94 13.48 -55.58
N ASP A 528 67.85 14.22 -56.22
CA ASP A 528 67.62 15.64 -56.55
C ASP A 528 66.49 15.81 -57.59
N THR A 529 66.27 14.83 -58.46
CA THR A 529 65.14 14.80 -59.41
C THR A 529 63.79 14.80 -58.69
N TYR A 530 63.64 13.99 -57.64
CA TYR A 530 62.43 13.94 -56.81
C TYR A 530 62.23 15.24 -56.03
N ARG A 531 63.33 15.84 -55.52
CA ARG A 531 63.30 17.14 -54.86
C ARG A 531 62.87 18.26 -55.79
N GLN A 532 63.29 18.27 -57.06
CA GLN A 532 62.86 19.28 -58.03
C GLN A 532 61.38 19.13 -58.40
N ARG A 533 60.89 17.89 -58.55
CA ARG A 533 59.45 17.63 -58.75
C ARG A 533 58.62 18.08 -57.54
N ALA A 534 59.02 17.72 -56.32
CA ALA A 534 58.34 18.15 -55.09
C ALA A 534 58.34 19.68 -54.94
N LYS A 535 59.46 20.36 -55.27
CA LYS A 535 59.49 21.83 -55.31
C LYS A 535 58.54 22.40 -56.34
N ALA A 536 58.47 21.82 -57.54
CA ALA A 536 57.57 22.31 -58.58
C ALA A 536 56.12 22.23 -58.13
N VAL A 537 55.70 21.09 -57.56
CA VAL A 537 54.35 20.88 -57.01
C VAL A 537 54.06 21.85 -55.86
N LEU A 538 54.96 21.97 -54.89
CA LEU A 538 54.76 22.87 -53.74
C LEU A 538 54.82 24.35 -54.15
N LYS A 539 55.62 24.71 -55.15
CA LYS A 539 55.66 26.06 -55.70
C LYS A 539 54.36 26.40 -56.42
N HIS A 540 53.74 25.43 -57.09
CA HIS A 540 52.45 25.61 -57.76
C HIS A 540 51.28 25.76 -56.79
N ASN A 541 51.40 25.21 -55.58
CA ASN A 541 50.40 25.27 -54.52
C ASN A 541 50.64 26.40 -53.50
N ASP A 542 51.58 27.31 -53.77
CA ASP A 542 51.89 28.46 -52.91
C ASP A 542 50.89 29.60 -53.12
N LEU A 543 49.88 29.64 -52.25
CA LEU A 543 48.85 30.68 -52.25
C LEU A 543 49.32 32.00 -51.61
N ILE A 544 50.41 31.99 -50.84
CA ILE A 544 50.84 33.13 -50.00
C ILE A 544 51.92 33.96 -50.69
N GLY A 545 52.82 33.30 -51.43
CA GLY A 545 53.94 33.95 -52.11
C GLY A 545 53.80 33.98 -53.62
N GLU A 546 52.60 33.76 -54.17
CA GLU A 546 52.33 33.71 -55.63
C GLU A 546 53.28 32.74 -56.39
N GLY A 547 53.71 31.68 -55.72
CA GLY A 547 54.67 30.73 -56.30
C GLY A 547 56.12 31.18 -56.26
N GLU A 548 56.54 32.19 -55.50
CA GLU A 548 57.96 32.54 -55.41
C GLU A 548 58.78 31.47 -54.67
N ARG A 549 58.20 30.75 -53.70
CA ARG A 549 58.93 29.80 -52.85
C ARG A 549 58.13 28.53 -52.57
N TRP A 550 58.74 27.37 -52.78
CA TRP A 550 58.15 26.05 -52.41
C TRP A 550 57.79 25.91 -50.91
N ILE A 551 58.35 26.75 -50.04
CA ILE A 551 58.02 26.80 -48.61
C ILE A 551 56.62 27.40 -48.40
N GLY A 552 56.19 28.33 -49.25
CA GLY A 552 54.85 28.92 -49.16
C GLY A 552 53.76 27.89 -49.43
N GLY A 553 53.99 26.94 -50.36
CA GLY A 553 53.06 25.82 -50.58
C GLY A 553 52.86 24.90 -49.38
N LEU A 554 53.88 24.72 -48.51
CA LEU A 554 53.71 23.99 -47.26
C LEU A 554 52.81 24.76 -46.27
N ALA A 555 52.94 26.09 -46.21
CA ALA A 555 52.06 26.92 -45.41
C ALA A 555 50.61 26.91 -45.94
N SER A 556 50.42 26.87 -47.27
CA SER A 556 49.11 26.73 -47.88
C SER A 556 48.41 25.43 -47.51
N VAL A 557 49.13 24.29 -47.39
CA VAL A 557 48.55 23.01 -46.93
C VAL A 557 48.00 23.11 -45.50
N VAL A 558 48.72 23.79 -44.60
CA VAL A 558 48.25 24.02 -43.22
C VAL A 558 47.00 24.89 -43.22
N ILE A 559 46.95 25.94 -44.06
CA ILE A 559 45.77 26.80 -44.22
C ILE A 559 44.56 26.02 -44.75
N PHE A 560 44.74 25.20 -45.79
CA PHE A 560 43.66 24.37 -46.33
C PHE A 560 43.10 23.41 -45.28
N THR A 561 43.97 22.84 -44.45
CA THR A 561 43.57 21.97 -43.34
C THR A 561 42.62 22.72 -42.39
N ILE A 562 42.96 23.95 -42.00
CA ILE A 562 42.11 24.80 -41.14
C ILE A 562 40.73 25.04 -41.78
N ILE A 563 40.70 25.47 -43.05
CA ILE A 563 39.45 25.80 -43.76
C ILE A 563 38.54 24.57 -43.87
N ILE A 564 39.09 23.40 -44.19
CA ILE A 564 38.33 22.15 -44.30
C ILE A 564 37.70 21.80 -42.95
N TYR A 565 38.47 21.85 -41.85
CA TYR A 565 37.94 21.52 -40.52
C TYR A 565 36.93 22.55 -40.00
N CYS A 566 37.11 23.84 -40.26
CA CYS A 566 36.07 24.87 -40.02
C CYS A 566 34.77 24.53 -40.75
N SER A 567 34.87 24.13 -42.02
CA SER A 567 33.71 23.81 -42.86
C SER A 567 33.00 22.54 -42.40
N ILE A 568 33.77 21.51 -42.01
CA ILE A 568 33.24 20.27 -41.44
C ILE A 568 32.50 20.56 -40.13
N PHE A 569 33.09 21.37 -39.24
CA PHE A 569 32.42 21.77 -38.00
C PHE A 569 31.11 22.51 -38.28
N ALA A 570 31.11 23.51 -39.16
CA ALA A 570 29.91 24.25 -39.52
C ALA A 570 28.81 23.34 -40.10
N PHE A 571 29.20 22.36 -40.93
CA PHE A 571 28.27 21.36 -41.46
C PHE A 571 27.64 20.51 -40.34
N PHE A 572 28.44 19.93 -39.44
CA PHE A 572 27.94 19.15 -38.30
C PHE A 572 27.07 19.98 -37.34
N TYR A 573 27.46 21.24 -37.12
CA TYR A 573 26.69 22.17 -36.30
C TYR A 573 25.32 22.50 -36.94
N PHE A 574 25.27 22.60 -38.28
CA PHE A 574 24.03 22.83 -39.02
C PHE A 574 23.03 21.67 -38.92
N ILE A 575 23.49 20.42 -39.15
CA ILE A 575 22.61 19.24 -39.06
C ILE A 575 22.23 18.87 -37.63
N SER A 576 22.82 19.53 -36.62
CA SER A 576 22.49 19.34 -35.21
C SER A 576 21.27 20.17 -34.74
N TYR A 577 20.30 20.39 -35.64
CA TYR A 577 19.04 21.11 -35.38
C TYR A 577 17.93 20.67 -36.36
N PRO A 578 16.67 20.49 -35.90
CA PRO A 578 16.18 20.60 -34.52
C PRO A 578 16.44 19.31 -33.71
N ILE A 579 16.28 19.35 -32.38
CA ILE A 579 16.88 18.33 -31.49
C ILE A 579 16.14 16.98 -31.61
N GLU A 580 14.87 17.04 -31.97
CA GLU A 580 13.92 15.93 -32.12
C GLU A 580 14.29 15.03 -33.30
N THR A 581 14.97 15.59 -34.31
CA THR A 581 15.42 14.86 -35.51
C THR A 581 16.86 14.38 -35.42
N THR A 582 17.60 14.84 -34.41
CA THR A 582 18.99 14.46 -34.21
C THR A 582 19.05 13.29 -33.27
N ASP A 583 19.55 12.15 -33.74
CA ASP A 583 19.84 11.01 -32.87
C ASP A 583 20.62 11.46 -31.64
N ALA A 584 20.44 10.76 -30.52
CA ALA A 584 21.32 10.83 -29.35
C ALA A 584 22.69 10.25 -29.71
N VAL A 585 23.36 10.82 -30.72
CA VAL A 585 24.75 10.57 -31.01
C VAL A 585 25.48 10.83 -29.71
N ASN A 586 26.17 9.80 -29.23
CA ASN A 586 27.12 9.85 -28.13
C ASN A 586 28.19 10.92 -28.43
N LYS A 587 27.84 12.20 -28.35
CA LYS A 587 28.74 13.35 -28.39
C LYS A 587 29.42 13.38 -27.02
N LYS A 588 30.25 12.38 -26.76
CA LYS A 588 31.05 12.18 -25.54
C LYS A 588 31.99 13.35 -25.22
N CYS A 589 32.07 14.36 -26.09
CA CYS A 589 33.12 15.36 -26.08
C CYS A 589 32.68 16.80 -25.84
N ASP A 590 31.43 17.21 -26.07
CA ASP A 590 30.88 18.47 -25.52
C ASP A 590 29.38 18.63 -25.85
N SER A 591 28.61 19.19 -24.92
CA SER A 591 27.23 19.66 -25.14
C SER A 591 27.15 20.93 -26.00
N SER A 592 28.27 21.62 -26.20
CA SER A 592 28.41 22.87 -26.97
C SER A 592 28.25 22.72 -28.50
N GLN A 593 28.21 21.49 -29.03
CA GLN A 593 28.08 21.21 -30.47
C GLN A 593 26.62 21.12 -30.95
N ARG A 594 25.70 21.86 -30.34
CA ARG A 594 24.28 21.87 -30.68
C ARG A 594 23.87 23.27 -31.13
N ASN A 595 23.30 23.39 -32.33
CA ASN A 595 22.80 24.67 -32.84
C ASN A 595 21.39 24.97 -32.31
N SER A 596 21.18 24.81 -31.00
CA SER A 596 19.86 24.92 -30.36
C SER A 596 19.95 25.73 -29.07
N LYS A 597 19.15 26.79 -29.00
CA LYS A 597 18.90 27.61 -27.82
C LYS A 597 17.47 27.36 -27.35
N PHE A 598 17.31 27.09 -26.07
CA PHE A 598 16.06 26.73 -25.40
C PHE A 598 15.64 27.81 -24.41
N ASP A 599 14.40 28.26 -24.51
CA ASP A 599 13.79 29.16 -23.55
C ASP A 599 12.53 28.48 -23.00
N ASN A 600 12.68 27.92 -21.80
CA ASN A 600 11.63 27.19 -21.09
C ASN A 600 10.87 28.16 -20.20
N ALA A 601 9.57 28.32 -20.44
CA ALA A 601 8.70 29.16 -19.65
C ALA A 601 7.43 28.42 -19.25
N LEU A 602 7.05 28.56 -17.98
CA LEU A 602 5.74 28.14 -17.51
C LEU A 602 4.73 29.24 -17.87
N GLN A 603 3.70 28.89 -18.62
CA GLN A 603 2.75 29.85 -19.16
C GLN A 603 1.31 29.49 -18.83
N LEU A 604 0.49 30.52 -18.71
CA LEU A 604 -0.97 30.38 -18.66
C LEU A 604 -1.50 30.43 -20.11
N PRO A 605 -2.48 29.59 -20.46
CA PRO A 605 -3.12 29.62 -21.78
C PRO A 605 -3.98 30.87 -21.90
N LEU A 606 -3.34 32.00 -22.21
CA LEU A 606 -4.00 33.26 -22.49
C LEU A 606 -4.32 33.32 -24.00
N PRO A 607 -5.58 33.56 -24.42
CA PRO A 607 -5.94 33.75 -25.83
C PRO A 607 -5.12 34.89 -26.45
N GLY A 608 -4.04 34.52 -27.14
CA GLY A 608 -3.24 35.40 -27.99
C GLY A 608 -3.83 35.52 -29.40
N THR A 609 -3.56 36.66 -30.04
CA THR A 609 -4.14 37.14 -31.31
C THR A 609 -3.84 36.30 -32.56
N ASP A 610 -2.88 35.38 -32.51
CA ASP A 610 -2.28 34.82 -33.73
C ASP A 610 -2.77 33.41 -34.11
N GLY A 611 -3.66 32.77 -33.34
CA GLY A 611 -4.44 31.57 -33.70
C GLY A 611 -3.67 30.25 -33.91
N THR A 612 -2.40 30.29 -34.35
CA THR A 612 -1.57 29.15 -34.77
C THR A 612 -1.11 28.27 -33.61
N TYR A 613 -0.96 28.87 -32.44
CA TYR A 613 -0.65 28.20 -31.17
C TYR A 613 -1.80 27.33 -30.66
N TRP A 614 -3.05 27.72 -30.94
CA TRP A 614 -4.25 27.03 -30.44
C TRP A 614 -4.48 25.67 -31.11
N LYS A 615 -3.91 25.46 -32.30
CA LYS A 615 -4.09 24.21 -33.02
C LYS A 615 -3.43 23.01 -32.34
N ILE A 616 -2.21 23.17 -31.79
CA ILE A 616 -1.57 22.07 -31.04
C ILE A 616 -2.29 21.80 -29.71
N PHE A 617 -2.88 22.83 -29.08
CA PHE A 617 -3.77 22.66 -27.94
C PHE A 617 -5.00 21.83 -28.31
N ASP A 618 -5.65 22.13 -29.44
CA ASP A 618 -6.80 21.38 -29.90
C ASP A 618 -6.45 19.92 -30.19
N MET A 619 -5.26 19.66 -30.75
CA MET A 619 -4.76 18.30 -30.96
C MET A 619 -4.53 17.58 -29.62
N LEU A 620 -3.85 18.22 -28.66
CA LEU A 620 -3.64 17.67 -27.31
C LEU A 620 -4.96 17.42 -26.58
N ASN A 621 -5.93 18.34 -26.68
CA ASN A 621 -7.26 18.25 -26.07
C ASN A 621 -8.13 17.15 -26.69
N LYS A 622 -7.90 16.79 -27.96
CA LYS A 622 -8.64 15.72 -28.65
C LYS A 622 -7.95 14.36 -28.58
N GLN A 623 -6.73 14.28 -28.03
CA GLN A 623 -5.99 13.03 -27.93
C GLN A 623 -6.71 12.04 -27.02
N PRO A 624 -7.13 10.86 -27.53
CA PRO A 624 -7.79 9.86 -26.71
C PRO A 624 -6.78 9.15 -25.82
N PHE A 625 -7.14 8.96 -24.54
CA PHE A 625 -6.32 8.20 -23.59
C PHE A 625 -6.95 6.85 -23.30
N ALA A 626 -6.10 5.87 -23.00
CA ALA A 626 -6.47 4.60 -22.42
C ALA A 626 -5.64 4.39 -21.15
N MET A 627 -6.29 3.94 -20.08
CA MET A 627 -5.59 3.55 -18.86
C MET A 627 -5.58 2.03 -18.75
N THR A 628 -4.43 1.49 -18.40
CA THR A 628 -4.25 0.08 -18.04
C THR A 628 -3.78 0.00 -16.59
N ILE A 629 -4.46 -0.80 -15.79
CA ILE A 629 -4.11 -1.05 -14.39
C ILE A 629 -3.69 -2.50 -14.27
N HIS A 630 -2.46 -2.74 -13.79
CA HIS A 630 -2.00 -4.07 -13.42
C HIS A 630 -2.12 -4.25 -11.92
N LEU A 631 -2.84 -5.29 -11.51
CA LEU A 631 -2.87 -5.80 -10.15
C LEU A 631 -1.82 -6.92 -10.05
N ILE A 632 -0.89 -6.80 -9.12
CA ILE A 632 0.29 -7.67 -9.01
C ILE A 632 0.26 -8.41 -7.68
N ASN A 633 0.69 -9.68 -7.70
CA ASN A 633 0.67 -10.59 -6.56
C ASN A 633 -0.75 -10.72 -5.97
N THR A 634 -1.70 -11.05 -6.85
CA THR A 634 -3.11 -11.24 -6.50
C THR A 634 -3.77 -12.23 -7.45
N ARG A 635 -4.80 -12.95 -6.98
CA ARG A 635 -5.63 -13.86 -7.78
C ARG A 635 -7.03 -13.32 -8.06
N VAL A 636 -7.17 -11.99 -8.12
CA VAL A 636 -8.41 -11.30 -8.53
C VAL A 636 -8.87 -11.85 -9.87
N GLN A 637 -10.16 -12.18 -9.97
CA GLN A 637 -10.76 -12.59 -11.24
C GLN A 637 -11.38 -11.38 -11.94
N CYS A 638 -11.38 -11.39 -13.26
CA CYS A 638 -11.94 -10.27 -14.05
C CYS A 638 -13.41 -9.95 -13.73
N LYS A 639 -14.21 -10.97 -13.40
CA LYS A 639 -15.63 -10.81 -13.02
C LYS A 639 -15.85 -10.03 -11.71
N ASP A 640 -14.80 -9.96 -10.89
CA ASP A 640 -14.86 -9.34 -9.57
C ASP A 640 -14.35 -7.89 -9.61
N ILE A 641 -13.95 -7.39 -10.79
CA ILE A 641 -13.51 -6.03 -11.03
C ILE A 641 -14.66 -5.24 -11.67
N SER A 642 -15.03 -4.12 -11.07
CA SER A 642 -15.92 -3.13 -11.65
C SER A 642 -15.17 -1.81 -11.84
N VAL A 643 -15.39 -1.14 -12.97
CA VAL A 643 -14.84 0.19 -13.22
C VAL A 643 -15.99 1.15 -13.45
N GLU A 644 -16.02 2.17 -12.62
CA GLU A 644 -17.01 3.22 -12.59
C GLU A 644 -16.33 4.54 -12.91
N ARG A 645 -16.89 5.32 -13.84
CA ARG A 645 -16.32 6.61 -14.23
C ARG A 645 -17.33 7.72 -14.03
N ASN A 646 -16.87 8.82 -13.46
CA ASN A 646 -17.60 10.07 -13.41
C ASN A 646 -17.13 11.00 -14.53
N ARG A 647 -18.07 11.50 -15.33
CA ARG A 647 -17.76 12.43 -16.43
C ARG A 647 -17.51 13.86 -15.93
N HIS A 648 -18.15 14.32 -14.85
CA HIS A 648 -18.03 15.66 -14.24
C HIS A 648 -18.35 15.61 -12.73
N THR A 649 -17.81 16.53 -11.93
CA THR A 649 -18.21 16.69 -10.51
C THR A 649 -19.74 16.83 -10.40
N GLY A 650 -20.41 15.79 -9.90
CA GLY A 650 -21.86 15.75 -9.72
C GLY A 650 -22.65 14.85 -10.69
N THR A 651 -22.05 14.30 -11.76
CA THR A 651 -22.74 13.26 -12.58
C THR A 651 -22.67 11.87 -11.93
N PRO A 652 -23.67 11.01 -12.13
CA PRO A 652 -23.63 9.64 -11.62
C PRO A 652 -22.55 8.80 -12.31
N LEU A 653 -21.95 7.87 -11.56
CA LEU A 653 -20.94 6.94 -12.05
C LEU A 653 -21.53 6.00 -13.09
N SER A 654 -20.95 5.96 -14.30
CA SER A 654 -21.32 5.00 -15.35
C SER A 654 -20.35 3.82 -15.34
N ILE A 655 -20.87 2.58 -15.39
CA ILE A 655 -20.07 1.37 -15.56
C ILE A 655 -19.37 1.42 -16.93
N VAL A 656 -18.06 1.16 -16.95
CA VAL A 656 -17.24 1.15 -18.16
C VAL A 656 -16.89 -0.29 -18.54
N GLU A 657 -17.01 -0.62 -19.83
CA GLU A 657 -16.57 -1.91 -20.35
C GLU A 657 -15.04 -2.01 -20.23
N THR A 658 -14.55 -3.14 -19.70
CA THR A 658 -13.12 -3.35 -19.45
C THR A 658 -12.64 -4.58 -20.19
N ASN A 659 -11.47 -4.45 -20.82
CA ASN A 659 -10.76 -5.60 -21.35
C ASN A 659 -9.80 -6.10 -20.28
N CYS A 660 -10.16 -7.21 -19.63
CA CYS A 660 -9.38 -7.80 -18.55
C CYS A 660 -8.62 -9.05 -19.03
N THR A 661 -7.34 -9.13 -18.68
CA THR A 661 -6.43 -10.23 -19.00
C THR A 661 -5.76 -10.71 -17.72
N LEU A 662 -5.67 -12.03 -17.55
CA LEU A 662 -4.98 -12.66 -16.43
C LEU A 662 -3.67 -13.28 -16.93
N SER A 663 -2.62 -13.19 -16.11
CA SER A 663 -1.37 -13.92 -16.34
C SER A 663 -1.60 -15.44 -16.32
N PRO A 664 -0.73 -16.25 -16.96
CA PRO A 664 -0.89 -17.71 -17.01
C PRO A 664 -0.98 -18.37 -15.62
N ASN A 665 -0.30 -17.78 -14.63
CA ASN A 665 -0.28 -18.27 -13.26
C ASN A 665 -1.37 -17.63 -12.38
N ASN A 666 -2.19 -16.73 -12.95
CA ASN A 666 -3.18 -15.89 -12.25
C ASN A 666 -2.60 -15.07 -11.09
N VAL A 667 -1.30 -14.80 -11.08
CA VAL A 667 -0.62 -14.06 -9.99
C VAL A 667 -0.65 -12.55 -10.25
N SER A 668 -0.84 -12.16 -11.50
CA SER A 668 -1.13 -10.80 -11.92
C SER A 668 -2.29 -10.78 -12.90
N GLY A 669 -3.01 -9.66 -12.92
CA GLY A 669 -4.07 -9.37 -13.89
C GLY A 669 -3.99 -7.92 -14.31
N SER A 670 -4.35 -7.64 -15.55
CA SER A 670 -4.47 -6.27 -16.05
C SER A 670 -5.83 -6.03 -16.65
N PHE A 671 -6.34 -4.82 -16.47
CA PHE A 671 -7.54 -4.39 -17.14
C PHE A 671 -7.35 -2.99 -17.71
N SER A 672 -7.92 -2.77 -18.89
CA SER A 672 -7.80 -1.51 -19.62
C SER A 672 -9.18 -0.92 -19.89
N PHE A 673 -9.25 0.41 -19.85
CA PHE A 673 -10.45 1.18 -20.18
C PHE A 673 -10.10 2.53 -20.82
N ASP A 674 -11.02 3.03 -21.64
CA ASP A 674 -10.84 4.29 -22.35
C ASP A 674 -11.20 5.51 -21.49
N LEU A 675 -10.39 6.55 -21.64
CA LEU A 675 -10.52 7.86 -21.02
C LEU A 675 -10.81 8.91 -22.12
N PRO A 676 -12.10 9.20 -22.39
CA PRO A 676 -12.50 10.15 -23.43
C PRO A 676 -12.25 11.61 -23.02
N THR A 677 -11.95 11.87 -21.74
CA THR A 677 -11.67 13.20 -21.20
C THR A 677 -10.40 13.16 -20.34
N HIS A 678 -9.64 14.25 -20.35
CA HIS A 678 -8.44 14.42 -19.52
C HIS A 678 -8.76 14.80 -18.07
N LYS A 679 -10.03 15.09 -17.78
CA LYS A 679 -10.58 15.31 -16.43
C LYS A 679 -11.64 14.26 -16.17
N ALA A 680 -11.38 13.38 -15.20
CA ALA A 680 -12.26 12.28 -14.86
C ALA A 680 -11.97 11.79 -13.45
N ASN A 681 -12.99 11.28 -12.77
CA ASN A 681 -12.82 10.49 -11.56
C ASN A 681 -13.18 9.06 -11.88
N VAL A 682 -12.25 8.15 -11.69
CA VAL A 682 -12.44 6.71 -11.89
C VAL A 682 -12.44 6.03 -10.53
N ARG A 683 -13.41 5.16 -10.30
CA ARG A 683 -13.46 4.25 -9.17
C ARG A 683 -13.35 2.83 -9.71
N VAL A 684 -12.33 2.10 -9.28
CA VAL A 684 -12.23 0.66 -9.48
C VAL A 684 -12.72 -0.01 -8.21
N GLY A 685 -13.78 -0.79 -8.30
CA GLY A 685 -14.24 -1.66 -7.24
C GLY A 685 -13.73 -3.08 -7.47
N ILE A 686 -13.13 -3.69 -6.45
CA ILE A 686 -12.68 -5.09 -6.49
C ILE A 686 -13.45 -5.85 -5.41
N SER A 687 -14.41 -6.66 -5.83
CA SER A 687 -15.33 -7.37 -4.95
C SER A 687 -14.73 -8.69 -4.47
N GLY A 688 -14.43 -8.79 -3.18
CA GLY A 688 -13.97 -10.04 -2.56
C GLY A 688 -12.72 -9.89 -1.70
N PRO A 689 -12.30 -10.98 -1.03
CA PRO A 689 -11.21 -10.98 -0.06
C PRO A 689 -9.83 -11.09 -0.74
N TYR A 690 -9.55 -10.20 -1.69
CA TYR A 690 -8.31 -10.25 -2.45
C TYR A 690 -7.20 -9.43 -1.75
N PHE A 691 -6.02 -10.04 -1.66
CA PHE A 691 -4.79 -9.36 -1.27
C PHE A 691 -4.13 -8.84 -2.53
N ILE A 692 -3.81 -7.55 -2.59
CA ILE A 692 -3.16 -6.91 -3.75
C ILE A 692 -1.78 -6.46 -3.30
N GLY A 693 -0.73 -7.12 -3.78
CA GLY A 693 0.63 -6.80 -3.37
C GLY A 693 1.13 -5.47 -3.93
N ALA A 694 0.89 -5.22 -5.21
CA ALA A 694 1.31 -4.00 -5.90
C ALA A 694 0.33 -3.62 -7.01
N VAL A 695 0.34 -2.34 -7.38
CA VAL A 695 -0.46 -1.79 -8.48
C VAL A 695 0.44 -1.03 -9.44
N ARG A 696 0.35 -1.32 -10.74
CA ARG A 696 1.03 -0.54 -11.79
C ARG A 696 -0.03 0.19 -12.61
N LEU A 697 0.11 1.51 -12.68
CA LEU A 697 -0.78 2.38 -13.44
C LEU A 697 -0.07 2.78 -14.74
N CYS A 698 -0.65 2.43 -15.87
CA CYS A 698 -0.14 2.76 -17.20
C CYS A 698 -1.15 3.68 -17.92
N LEU A 699 -0.66 4.80 -18.44
CA LEU A 699 -1.45 5.76 -19.22
C LEU A 699 -0.88 5.82 -20.63
N TYR A 700 -1.74 5.55 -21.61
CA TYR A 700 -1.40 5.54 -23.01
C TYR A 700 -2.22 6.56 -23.80
N GLY A 701 -1.60 7.27 -24.73
CA GLY A 701 -2.24 8.19 -25.67
C GLY A 701 -1.65 8.03 -27.06
N LYS A 702 -2.50 7.81 -28.07
CA LYS A 702 -2.06 7.61 -29.47
C LYS A 702 -1.52 8.90 -30.07
N SER A 703 -0.52 8.81 -30.94
CA SER A 703 -0.08 9.94 -31.76
C SER A 703 -1.21 10.40 -32.72
N GLY A 704 -1.14 11.65 -33.15
CA GLY A 704 -2.08 12.19 -34.14
C GLY A 704 -1.89 11.53 -35.50
N ALA A 705 -2.99 11.30 -36.24
CA ALA A 705 -2.93 10.78 -37.61
C ALA A 705 -2.16 11.75 -38.53
N GLU A 706 -1.35 11.21 -39.43
CA GLU A 706 -0.63 11.92 -40.49
C GLU A 706 -1.61 12.57 -41.47
N THR A 707 -2.13 13.75 -41.14
CA THR A 707 -2.79 14.63 -42.11
C THR A 707 -1.75 15.44 -42.87
N GLU A 708 -2.09 16.02 -44.03
CA GLU A 708 -1.17 16.94 -44.77
C GLU A 708 -0.69 18.14 -43.92
N GLU A 709 -1.34 18.39 -42.78
CA GLU A 709 -1.01 19.43 -41.80
C GLU A 709 -0.01 18.98 -40.71
N SER A 710 0.35 17.69 -40.67
CA SER A 710 1.34 17.10 -39.75
C SER A 710 2.77 17.60 -39.96
N VAL A 711 3.04 18.32 -41.05
CA VAL A 711 4.33 18.94 -41.34
C VAL A 711 4.63 20.12 -40.40
N LEU A 712 3.62 20.79 -39.83
CA LEU A 712 3.79 21.96 -38.97
C LEU A 712 3.42 21.73 -37.50
N HIS A 713 2.59 20.73 -37.23
CA HIS A 713 2.09 20.40 -35.90
C HIS A 713 2.20 18.88 -35.68
N GLN A 714 3.07 18.44 -34.77
CA GLN A 714 3.20 17.02 -34.42
C GLN A 714 2.72 16.76 -32.99
N LEU A 715 1.85 15.77 -32.85
CA LEU A 715 1.39 15.27 -31.55
C LEU A 715 2.10 13.95 -31.24
N HIS A 716 2.89 13.94 -30.19
CA HIS A 716 3.58 12.73 -29.75
C HIS A 716 2.65 11.77 -29.00
N GLU A 717 3.00 10.48 -29.08
CA GLU A 717 2.38 9.47 -28.23
C GLU A 717 2.74 9.71 -26.76
N LEU A 718 1.84 9.30 -25.89
CA LEU A 718 2.05 9.24 -24.46
C LEU A 718 2.13 7.77 -24.06
N ASP A 719 3.25 7.34 -23.47
CA ASP A 719 3.36 6.03 -22.85
C ASP A 719 4.11 6.14 -21.52
N VAL A 720 3.36 5.98 -20.42
CA VAL A 720 3.89 6.12 -19.06
C VAL A 720 3.32 5.03 -18.17
N CYS A 721 4.20 4.32 -17.46
CA CYS A 721 3.81 3.36 -16.43
C CYS A 721 4.50 3.69 -15.10
N THR A 722 3.74 3.68 -14.01
CA THR A 722 4.27 3.85 -12.64
C THR A 722 3.82 2.70 -11.75
N LEU A 723 4.79 2.03 -11.11
CA LEU A 723 4.57 0.95 -10.15
C LEU A 723 4.51 1.49 -8.73
N PHE A 724 3.50 1.06 -7.97
CA PHE A 724 3.30 1.37 -6.55
C PHE A 724 3.23 0.06 -5.74
N TYR A 725 4.06 -0.05 -4.71
CA TYR A 725 4.11 -1.22 -3.82
C TYR A 725 4.62 -0.83 -2.43
N ALA A 726 4.40 -1.71 -1.45
CA ALA A 726 4.99 -1.65 -0.12
C ALA A 726 5.73 -2.97 0.17
N ASP A 727 6.91 -2.91 0.78
CA ASP A 727 7.82 -4.07 0.85
C ASP A 727 7.25 -5.25 1.65
N ASN A 728 6.61 -4.97 2.79
CA ASN A 728 6.09 -5.99 3.71
C ASN A 728 4.56 -5.97 3.82
N GLN A 729 3.90 -5.27 2.90
CA GLN A 729 2.49 -4.95 2.99
C GLN A 729 1.86 -5.00 1.62
N THR A 730 0.55 -4.96 1.62
CA THR A 730 -0.27 -4.87 0.42
C THR A 730 -0.81 -3.46 0.25
N ILE A 731 -1.36 -3.19 -0.93
CA ILE A 731 -2.23 -2.04 -1.17
C ILE A 731 -3.42 -2.05 -0.20
N GLY A 732 -3.74 -0.87 0.34
CA GLY A 732 -4.85 -0.64 1.27
C GLY A 732 -6.23 -0.86 0.63
N LEU A 733 -7.24 -1.03 1.48
CA LEU A 733 -8.63 -1.28 1.06
C LEU A 733 -9.28 -0.10 0.35
N SER A 734 -8.84 1.12 0.64
CA SER A 734 -9.26 2.32 -0.07
C SER A 734 -8.03 3.16 -0.37
N THR A 735 -7.65 3.23 -1.64
CA THR A 735 -6.46 3.97 -2.06
C THR A 735 -6.81 4.97 -3.15
N SER A 736 -6.21 6.16 -3.06
CA SER A 736 -6.48 7.27 -3.96
C SER A 736 -5.21 7.65 -4.71
N PHE A 737 -5.28 7.64 -6.04
CA PHE A 737 -4.23 8.09 -6.95
C PHE A 737 -4.65 9.38 -7.64
N ILE A 738 -3.70 10.31 -7.79
CA ILE A 738 -3.88 11.56 -8.51
C ILE A 738 -2.96 11.54 -9.72
N VAL A 739 -3.55 11.65 -10.90
CA VAL A 739 -2.87 11.80 -12.19
C VAL A 739 -2.99 13.25 -12.62
N ARG A 740 -1.88 13.99 -12.52
CA ARG A 740 -1.80 15.38 -12.99
C ARG A 740 -1.24 15.43 -14.39
N LEU A 741 -1.98 16.01 -15.32
CA LEU A 741 -1.62 16.10 -16.73
C LEU A 741 -1.17 17.53 -17.04
N ILE A 742 0.07 17.66 -17.50
CA ILE A 742 0.65 18.93 -17.91
C ILE A 742 0.91 18.89 -19.41
N LYS A 743 0.44 19.91 -20.14
CA LYS A 743 0.80 20.08 -21.55
C LYS A 743 2.22 20.62 -21.65
N VAL A 744 3.03 20.01 -22.50
CA VAL A 744 4.35 20.50 -22.89
C VAL A 744 4.32 20.78 -24.37
N ILE A 745 4.59 22.02 -24.74
CA ILE A 745 4.54 22.48 -26.12
C ILE A 745 5.90 23.03 -26.49
N ASN A 746 6.47 22.46 -27.55
CA ASN A 746 7.71 22.91 -28.14
C ASN A 746 7.43 23.76 -29.36
N VAL A 747 8.10 24.90 -29.45
CA VAL A 747 8.00 25.83 -30.57
C VAL A 747 9.37 25.92 -31.22
N THR A 748 9.52 25.26 -32.35
CA THR A 748 10.78 25.17 -33.08
C THR A 748 10.81 26.22 -34.18
N LYS A 749 11.65 27.24 -33.99
CA LYS A 749 11.85 28.30 -34.98
C LYS A 749 12.59 27.78 -36.21
N PRO A 750 12.30 28.28 -37.40
CA PRO A 750 12.94 27.80 -38.63
C PRO A 750 14.43 28.16 -38.73
N LEU A 751 15.19 27.34 -39.46
CA LEU A 751 16.59 27.59 -39.83
C LEU A 751 16.75 28.73 -40.85
N ARG A 752 15.75 28.95 -41.72
CA ARG A 752 15.67 30.06 -42.67
C ARG A 752 14.65 31.10 -42.19
N ARG A 753 14.72 32.34 -42.70
CA ARG A 753 13.78 33.40 -42.33
C ARG A 753 12.37 33.19 -42.90
N ASP A 754 12.29 32.52 -44.04
CA ASP A 754 11.04 32.40 -44.83
C ASP A 754 10.28 31.09 -44.56
N ASP A 755 10.91 30.14 -43.85
CA ASP A 755 10.25 28.89 -43.48
C ASP A 755 9.28 29.13 -42.30
N LYS A 756 8.33 28.22 -42.10
CA LYS A 756 7.33 28.32 -41.03
C LYS A 756 7.84 27.73 -39.71
N THR A 757 7.28 28.22 -38.60
CA THR A 757 7.52 27.68 -37.25
C THR A 757 6.83 26.32 -37.10
N TYR A 758 7.52 25.40 -36.45
CA TYR A 758 7.05 24.05 -36.16
C TYR A 758 6.62 23.93 -34.69
N TYR A 759 5.59 23.13 -34.41
CA TYR A 759 5.00 22.99 -33.09
C TYR A 759 4.86 21.51 -32.70
N ASP A 760 5.43 21.13 -31.55
CA ASP A 760 5.25 19.79 -30.99
C ASP A 760 4.46 19.84 -29.70
N GLY A 761 3.56 18.88 -29.52
CA GLY A 761 2.77 18.72 -28.31
C GLY A 761 2.97 17.35 -27.70
N ILE A 762 3.23 17.31 -26.39
CA ILE A 762 3.24 16.08 -25.59
C ILE A 762 2.59 16.33 -24.23
N TRP A 763 1.93 15.30 -23.70
CA TRP A 763 1.46 15.31 -22.32
C TRP A 763 2.54 14.76 -21.39
N THR A 764 2.73 15.41 -20.25
CA THR A 764 3.59 14.91 -19.17
C THR A 764 2.73 14.61 -17.94
N PRO A 765 2.44 13.33 -17.66
CA PRO A 765 1.68 12.93 -16.49
C PRO A 765 2.58 12.83 -15.25
N PHE A 766 2.04 13.27 -14.11
CA PHE A 766 2.59 13.00 -12.78
C PHE A 766 1.59 12.16 -12.01
N ILE A 767 1.95 10.91 -11.73
CA ILE A 767 1.11 9.97 -10.99
C ILE A 767 1.61 9.92 -9.55
N THR A 768 0.76 10.33 -8.62
CA THR A 768 1.03 10.32 -7.18
C THR A 768 -0.11 9.63 -6.45
N TYR A 769 0.09 9.29 -5.19
CA TYR A 769 -0.97 8.79 -4.32
C TYR A 769 -1.31 9.87 -3.27
N ALA A 770 -2.59 10.01 -2.92
CA ALA A 770 -3.07 11.08 -2.04
C ALA A 770 -3.07 10.69 -0.55
N ASP A 771 -3.33 9.41 -0.25
CA ASP A 771 -3.50 8.87 1.10
C ASP A 771 -2.38 7.87 1.48
N ILE A 772 -2.58 7.03 2.49
CA ILE A 772 -1.63 5.96 2.83
C ILE A 772 -1.77 4.82 1.80
N LEU A 773 -0.66 4.39 1.19
CA LEU A 773 -0.66 3.30 0.20
C LEU A 773 -1.07 1.95 0.82
N SER A 774 -0.91 1.81 2.13
CA SER A 774 -1.19 0.62 2.93
C SER A 774 -1.98 0.98 4.19
N ASP A 775 -2.71 0.01 4.75
CA ASP A 775 -3.54 0.24 5.95
C ASP A 775 -2.76 0.08 7.28
N GLU A 776 -1.42 0.24 7.31
CA GLU A 776 -0.59 -0.11 8.48
C GLU A 776 -1.05 0.55 9.79
N SER A 777 -1.41 1.84 9.74
CA SER A 777 -1.93 2.56 10.91
C SER A 777 -3.24 1.95 11.44
N TYR A 778 -4.10 1.46 10.55
CA TYR A 778 -5.33 0.75 10.90
C TYR A 778 -5.06 -0.68 11.41
N PHE A 779 -4.02 -1.36 10.90
CA PHE A 779 -3.57 -2.68 11.38
C PHE A 779 -2.97 -2.62 12.78
N ALA A 780 -2.17 -1.59 13.07
CA ALA A 780 -1.47 -1.43 14.35
C ALA A 780 -2.43 -1.09 15.51
N GLU A 781 -3.48 -0.32 15.26
CA GLU A 781 -4.44 0.08 16.31
C GLU A 781 -5.51 -0.98 16.62
N LYS A 782 -5.88 -1.85 15.67
CA LYS A 782 -7.03 -2.77 15.81
C LYS A 782 -6.72 -4.25 15.52
N GLY A 783 -5.45 -4.60 15.31
CA GLY A 783 -5.02 -5.95 14.94
C GLY A 783 -5.38 -6.34 13.50
N GLU A 784 -5.16 -7.61 13.13
CA GLU A 784 -5.43 -8.19 11.80
C GLU A 784 -6.89 -8.05 11.31
N TYR A 785 -7.78 -7.50 12.12
CA TYR A 785 -9.23 -7.56 12.03
C TYR A 785 -9.85 -6.81 10.82
N LEU A 786 -9.40 -5.59 10.51
CA LEU A 786 -10.12 -4.73 9.55
C LEU A 786 -10.10 -5.24 8.11
N ARG A 787 -9.04 -5.93 7.70
CA ARG A 787 -8.92 -6.39 6.32
C ARG A 787 -9.82 -7.57 6.00
N TYR A 788 -10.09 -8.42 6.99
CA TYR A 788 -11.00 -9.56 6.84
C TYR A 788 -12.49 -9.17 6.86
N ASP A 789 -12.80 -7.91 7.15
CA ASP A 789 -14.19 -7.44 7.20
C ASP A 789 -14.63 -6.70 5.93
N SER A 790 -13.68 -6.28 5.08
CA SER A 790 -14.02 -5.51 3.88
C SER A 790 -14.36 -6.39 2.68
N LYS A 791 -15.62 -6.31 2.23
CA LYS A 791 -16.13 -6.99 1.03
C LYS A 791 -15.61 -6.43 -0.30
N GLU A 792 -14.99 -5.26 -0.27
CA GLU A 792 -14.56 -4.54 -1.46
C GLU A 792 -13.22 -3.83 -1.20
N THR A 793 -12.33 -3.83 -2.18
CA THR A 793 -11.19 -2.91 -2.25
C THR A 793 -11.50 -1.86 -3.30
N THR A 794 -11.38 -0.57 -2.95
CA THR A 794 -11.61 0.55 -3.87
C THR A 794 -10.32 1.25 -4.22
N ILE A 795 -10.10 1.46 -5.53
CA ILE A 795 -9.02 2.29 -6.04
C ILE A 795 -9.66 3.50 -6.71
N HIS A 796 -9.45 4.67 -6.14
CA HIS A 796 -9.89 5.95 -6.68
C HIS A 796 -8.77 6.57 -7.50
N ILE A 797 -9.06 7.01 -8.72
CA ILE A 797 -8.08 7.64 -9.60
C ILE A 797 -8.69 8.94 -10.09
N GLN A 798 -8.07 10.05 -9.69
CA GLN A 798 -8.48 11.39 -10.08
C GLN A 798 -7.54 11.91 -11.17
N PHE A 799 -8.12 12.25 -12.32
CA PHE A 799 -7.42 12.91 -13.41
C PHE A 799 -7.67 14.40 -13.36
N THR A 800 -6.60 15.17 -13.23
CA THR A 800 -6.63 16.63 -13.28
C THR A 800 -5.67 17.13 -14.34
N GLU A 801 -6.16 18.02 -15.18
CA GLU A 801 -5.33 18.80 -16.06
C GLU A 801 -4.93 20.10 -15.37
N GLU A 802 -3.64 20.43 -15.41
CA GLU A 802 -3.14 21.68 -14.86
C GLU A 802 -3.54 22.88 -15.72
N ILE A 803 -3.78 24.02 -15.07
CA ILE A 803 -4.19 25.27 -15.74
C ILE A 803 -3.06 25.93 -16.51
N TYR A 804 -1.81 25.49 -16.30
CA TYR A 804 -0.61 25.99 -16.95
C TYR A 804 -0.03 24.92 -17.86
N PHE A 805 0.80 25.36 -18.80
CA PHE A 805 1.56 24.48 -19.67
C PHE A 805 3.02 24.92 -19.68
N VAL A 806 3.89 24.02 -20.10
CA VAL A 806 5.31 24.32 -20.30
C VAL A 806 5.51 24.66 -21.77
N GLN A 807 5.92 25.91 -22.04
CA GLN A 807 6.41 26.28 -23.37
C GLN A 807 7.92 26.09 -23.40
N ASN A 808 8.40 25.29 -24.34
CA ASN A 808 9.79 25.33 -24.75
C ASN A 808 9.89 26.08 -26.08
N ASN A 809 10.65 27.16 -26.12
CA ASN A 809 10.98 27.84 -27.36
C ASN A 809 12.37 27.40 -27.81
N GLN A 810 12.42 26.56 -28.84
CA GLN A 810 13.64 26.18 -29.50
C GLN A 810 13.95 27.16 -30.64
N SER A 811 15.17 27.70 -30.62
CA SER A 811 15.67 28.58 -31.68
C SER A 811 17.09 28.21 -32.08
N PRO A 812 17.49 28.40 -33.36
CA PRO A 812 18.86 28.16 -33.75
C PRO A 812 19.75 29.25 -33.17
N ILE A 813 20.90 28.87 -32.61
CA ILE A 813 21.94 29.83 -32.15
C ILE A 813 22.41 30.67 -33.34
N ILE A 814 22.58 30.03 -34.50
CA ILE A 814 22.90 30.70 -35.75
C ILE A 814 22.10 30.14 -36.93
N ARG A 815 21.58 31.05 -37.75
CA ARG A 815 20.81 30.71 -38.97
C ARG A 815 21.74 30.40 -40.14
N ARG A 816 21.25 29.65 -41.14
CA ARG A 816 22.05 29.16 -42.28
C ARG A 816 22.92 30.24 -42.96
N GLY A 817 22.33 31.41 -43.25
CA GLY A 817 23.05 32.50 -43.92
C GLY A 817 24.18 33.10 -43.07
N ALA A 818 23.95 33.26 -41.76
CA ALA A 818 24.95 33.78 -40.84
C ALA A 818 26.04 32.75 -40.54
N LEU A 819 25.69 31.46 -40.48
CA LEU A 819 26.61 30.35 -40.24
C LEU A 819 27.73 30.34 -41.29
N PHE A 820 27.36 30.36 -42.57
CA PHE A 820 28.33 30.37 -43.67
C PHE A 820 29.24 31.60 -43.60
N PHE A 821 28.64 32.78 -43.45
CA PHE A 821 29.37 34.04 -43.43
C PHE A 821 30.37 34.13 -42.25
N ARG A 822 29.94 33.81 -41.03
CA ARG A 822 30.80 33.84 -39.84
C ARG A 822 31.91 32.79 -39.89
N THR A 823 31.63 31.60 -40.42
CA THR A 823 32.66 30.54 -40.60
C THR A 823 33.75 30.98 -41.58
N VAL A 824 33.36 31.65 -42.67
CA VAL A 824 34.31 32.20 -43.66
C VAL A 824 35.14 33.33 -43.04
N LEU A 825 34.50 34.29 -42.36
CA LEU A 825 35.20 35.38 -41.67
C LEU A 825 36.19 34.88 -40.61
N PHE A 826 35.78 33.89 -39.82
CA PHE A 826 36.65 33.28 -38.81
C PHE A 826 37.86 32.59 -39.47
N SER A 827 37.63 31.87 -40.58
CA SER A 827 38.71 31.24 -41.34
C SER A 827 39.69 32.27 -41.91
N PHE A 828 39.20 33.40 -42.44
CA PHE A 828 40.06 34.51 -42.88
C PHE A 828 40.86 35.12 -41.74
N SER A 829 40.24 35.33 -40.58
CA SER A 829 40.92 35.86 -39.38
C SER A 829 42.08 34.95 -38.94
N LEU A 830 41.88 33.63 -39.00
CA LEU A 830 42.96 32.68 -38.74
C LEU A 830 44.08 32.77 -39.78
N ILE A 831 43.73 32.86 -41.06
CA ILE A 831 44.73 33.04 -42.15
C ILE A 831 45.56 34.31 -41.93
N GLU A 832 44.92 35.42 -41.52
CA GLU A 832 45.61 36.67 -41.20
C GLU A 832 46.59 36.51 -40.03
N ILE A 833 46.19 35.81 -38.96
CA ILE A 833 47.09 35.53 -37.82
C ILE A 833 48.29 34.69 -38.28
N PHE A 834 48.08 33.67 -39.11
CA PHE A 834 49.16 32.87 -39.68
C PHE A 834 50.08 33.70 -40.60
N ALA A 835 49.50 34.56 -41.45
CA ALA A 835 50.25 35.46 -42.32
C ALA A 835 51.08 36.47 -41.52
N MET A 836 50.52 37.05 -40.46
CA MET A 836 51.22 37.96 -39.55
C MET A 836 52.33 37.24 -38.78
N THR A 837 52.10 36.02 -38.32
CA THR A 837 53.13 35.20 -37.66
C THR A 837 54.27 34.86 -38.63
N PHE A 838 53.95 34.53 -39.88
CA PHE A 838 54.93 34.29 -40.93
C PHE A 838 55.72 35.56 -41.29
N LEU A 839 55.05 36.71 -41.36
CA LEU A 839 55.68 38.01 -41.59
C LEU A 839 56.62 38.38 -40.44
N LEU A 840 56.21 38.18 -39.18
CA LEU A 840 57.07 38.36 -38.00
C LEU A 840 58.28 37.41 -38.04
N TYR A 841 58.08 36.13 -38.37
CA TYR A 841 59.18 35.18 -38.57
C TYR A 841 60.15 35.65 -39.66
N LYS A 842 59.63 36.13 -40.80
CA LYS A 842 60.45 36.66 -41.90
C LYS A 842 61.21 37.92 -41.49
N LEU A 843 60.61 38.81 -40.70
CA LEU A 843 61.23 40.07 -40.29
C LEU A 843 62.25 39.88 -39.15
N TRP A 844 62.00 38.96 -38.21
CA TRP A 844 62.85 38.77 -37.04
C TRP A 844 63.88 37.65 -37.22
N PHE A 845 63.44 36.47 -37.64
CA PHE A 845 64.30 35.28 -37.67
C PHE A 845 65.20 35.24 -38.90
N HIS A 846 64.72 35.68 -40.06
CA HIS A 846 65.51 35.67 -41.30
C HIS A 846 66.79 36.53 -41.21
N PRO A 847 66.77 37.79 -40.73
CA PRO A 847 67.99 38.57 -40.58
C PRO A 847 68.94 38.03 -39.49
N VAL A 848 68.41 37.49 -38.38
CA VAL A 848 69.22 36.88 -37.31
C VAL A 848 69.93 35.62 -37.80
N ARG A 849 69.23 34.75 -38.53
CA ARG A 849 69.83 33.57 -39.19
C ARG A 849 70.90 33.97 -40.19
N ARG A 850 70.68 35.05 -40.97
CA ARG A 850 71.64 35.54 -41.94
C ARG A 850 72.92 36.02 -41.24
N ARG A 851 72.81 36.71 -40.10
CA ARG A 851 73.95 37.14 -39.26
C ARG A 851 74.71 35.99 -38.60
N LEU A 852 74.01 34.95 -38.11
CA LEU A 852 74.64 33.77 -37.50
C LEU A 852 75.39 32.91 -38.52
N LEU A 853 74.87 32.79 -39.75
CA LEU A 853 75.54 32.04 -40.83
C LEU A 853 76.75 32.78 -41.41
N THR A 854 76.76 34.12 -41.43
CA THR A 854 77.96 34.89 -41.81
C THR A 854 79.04 34.81 -40.73
N SER A 855 78.68 34.81 -39.44
CA SER A 855 79.63 34.64 -38.32
C SER A 855 80.36 33.29 -38.34
N HIS A 856 79.69 32.20 -38.77
CA HIS A 856 80.33 30.88 -38.87
C HIS A 856 81.24 30.72 -40.10
N HIS A 857 81.07 31.53 -41.15
CA HIS A 857 81.92 31.46 -42.34
C HIS A 857 83.24 32.23 -42.20
N ASP A 858 83.33 33.17 -41.25
CA ASP A 858 84.56 33.91 -40.94
C ASP A 858 85.53 33.13 -40.01
N LEU A 859 85.12 31.98 -39.46
CA LEU A 859 85.97 31.12 -38.62
C LEU A 859 86.72 30.02 -39.39
N ASP A 860 86.31 29.67 -40.62
CA ASP A 860 86.94 28.62 -41.44
C ASP A 860 87.95 29.16 -42.48
N ASN A 861 88.09 30.48 -42.63
CA ASN A 861 89.02 31.12 -43.57
C ASN A 861 90.06 31.98 -42.84
N ASN A 862 91.09 31.36 -42.26
CA ASN A 862 92.37 32.01 -41.99
C ASN A 862 93.52 30.99 -41.90
N PRO A 863 94.38 30.85 -42.93
CA PRO A 863 95.76 30.50 -42.72
C PRO A 863 96.61 31.76 -42.47
N LEU A 864 97.54 31.56 -41.55
CA LEU A 864 98.52 32.46 -40.92
C LEU A 864 99.45 33.28 -41.86
N GLN A 865 100.09 34.27 -41.20
CA GLN A 865 101.41 34.93 -41.42
C GLN A 865 101.35 36.35 -42.00
N THR A 866 102.00 37.41 -41.48
CA THR A 866 102.96 37.68 -40.37
C THR A 866 103.13 39.22 -40.36
N SER A 867 102.79 39.98 -39.31
CA SER A 867 103.62 40.44 -38.14
C SER A 867 104.95 41.16 -38.42
N GLN A 868 105.01 42.44 -38.04
CA GLN A 868 106.12 43.13 -37.33
C GLN A 868 105.44 44.26 -36.51
N ALA A 869 105.22 44.19 -35.20
CA ALA A 869 106.10 44.06 -34.03
C ALA A 869 107.00 45.29 -33.80
N GLN A 870 106.55 46.21 -32.94
CA GLN A 870 107.41 46.92 -31.99
C GLN A 870 106.68 47.07 -30.65
N ILE A 871 107.43 46.77 -29.59
CA ILE A 871 107.05 46.38 -28.23
C ILE A 871 107.84 47.27 -27.27
N SER A 872 107.24 47.69 -26.16
CA SER A 872 107.94 47.78 -24.86
C SER A 872 106.95 47.89 -23.69
N LEU A 873 107.28 47.11 -22.66
CA LEU A 873 106.61 46.81 -21.38
C LEU A 873 107.00 47.76 -20.23
N ASN A 874 106.35 47.54 -19.07
CA ASN A 874 106.71 47.88 -17.66
C ASN A 874 105.89 49.04 -17.04
N LEU A 875 105.40 49.04 -15.79
CA LEU A 875 105.48 48.13 -14.63
C LEU A 875 104.32 48.48 -13.63
N GLU A 876 103.98 47.52 -12.75
CA GLU A 876 103.38 47.65 -11.41
C GLU A 876 101.88 47.98 -11.16
N SER A 877 101.31 47.17 -10.25
CA SER A 877 99.97 47.19 -9.64
C SER A 877 100.03 47.83 -8.23
N PRO A 878 98.91 48.16 -7.55
CA PRO A 878 98.17 47.16 -6.77
C PRO A 878 96.63 47.37 -6.63
N SER A 879 95.92 46.32 -6.23
CA SER A 879 94.52 46.29 -5.74
C SER A 879 94.43 46.79 -4.27
N PRO A 880 93.26 47.15 -3.64
CA PRO A 880 92.13 46.23 -3.41
C PRO A 880 90.68 46.82 -3.24
N ASN A 881 89.69 45.91 -3.32
CA ASN A 881 88.40 45.79 -2.58
C ASN A 881 87.25 46.86 -2.52
N LEU A 882 86.04 46.35 -2.85
CA LEU A 882 84.70 46.47 -2.20
C LEU A 882 83.93 47.82 -2.08
N ARG A 883 82.75 47.94 -2.74
CA ARG A 883 81.37 47.97 -2.17
C ARG A 883 80.28 48.40 -3.18
N THR A 884 79.08 47.89 -2.91
CA THR A 884 77.71 47.95 -3.50
C THR A 884 76.92 49.27 -3.16
N PRO A 885 75.57 49.39 -3.31
CA PRO A 885 74.72 49.55 -4.52
C PRO A 885 73.66 50.71 -4.40
N LEU A 886 72.66 50.78 -5.32
CA LEU A 886 71.41 51.60 -5.34
C LEU A 886 71.54 53.08 -5.81
N THR A 887 70.67 53.64 -6.68
CA THR A 887 69.21 53.81 -6.53
C THR A 887 68.47 54.06 -7.86
N LEU A 888 67.16 53.79 -7.83
CA LEU A 888 66.20 53.75 -8.93
C LEU A 888 64.95 54.58 -8.54
N LYS A 889 64.53 55.57 -9.34
CA LYS A 889 63.14 56.12 -9.38
C LYS A 889 62.96 57.25 -10.42
N LYS A 890 62.02 57.08 -11.36
CA LYS A 890 60.75 57.87 -11.49
C LYS A 890 60.05 57.57 -12.82
N ALA A 891 58.86 56.94 -12.74
CA ALA A 891 57.66 57.28 -13.53
C ALA A 891 56.55 56.28 -13.16
N ASN A 892 55.61 56.73 -12.33
CA ASN A 892 54.46 55.98 -11.83
C ASN A 892 53.34 57.01 -11.70
N THR A 893 52.24 56.86 -12.46
CA THR A 893 50.86 57.25 -12.11
C THR A 893 49.99 57.27 -13.38
N ARG A 894 49.28 56.17 -13.66
CA ARG A 894 47.93 56.15 -14.30
C ARG A 894 47.32 54.75 -14.49
N PHE A 895 48.03 53.67 -14.19
CA PHE A 895 47.52 52.30 -14.39
C PHE A 895 47.02 51.58 -13.11
N ARG A 896 47.20 52.17 -11.92
CA ARG A 896 46.92 51.49 -10.62
C ARG A 896 45.53 51.72 -10.02
N GLU A 897 44.70 52.61 -10.58
CA GLU A 897 43.35 52.86 -10.04
C GLU A 897 42.23 52.03 -10.71
N LYS A 898 42.44 51.50 -11.92
CA LYS A 898 41.44 50.67 -12.61
C LYS A 898 41.43 49.22 -12.14
N TRP A 899 42.56 48.74 -11.59
CA TRP A 899 42.69 47.35 -11.12
C TRP A 899 42.16 47.13 -9.69
N ARG A 900 42.13 48.17 -8.83
CA ARG A 900 41.59 48.07 -7.46
C ARG A 900 40.05 48.10 -7.38
N ARG A 901 39.34 48.65 -8.38
CA ARG A 901 37.85 48.64 -8.39
C ARG A 901 37.26 47.28 -8.79
N ASN A 902 37.95 46.48 -9.62
CA ASN A 902 37.45 45.17 -10.05
C ASN A 902 37.71 44.03 -9.05
N GLN A 903 38.59 44.20 -8.06
CA GLN A 903 38.79 43.19 -7.01
C GLN A 903 37.82 43.32 -5.82
N LYS A 904 37.25 44.52 -5.55
CA LYS A 904 36.25 44.69 -4.47
C LYS A 904 34.87 44.14 -4.83
N THR A 905 34.48 44.14 -6.11
CA THR A 905 33.20 43.56 -6.58
C THR A 905 33.19 42.03 -6.63
N LYS A 906 34.37 41.39 -6.77
CA LYS A 906 34.51 39.92 -6.71
C LYS A 906 34.51 39.37 -5.28
N ALA A 907 34.97 40.16 -4.30
CA ALA A 907 34.92 39.78 -2.89
C ALA A 907 33.51 39.89 -2.26
N TYR A 908 32.69 40.85 -2.71
CA TYR A 908 31.33 41.05 -2.19
C TYR A 908 30.33 39.96 -2.67
N LYS A 909 30.44 39.51 -3.93
CA LYS A 909 29.61 38.41 -4.48
C LYS A 909 29.95 37.03 -3.92
N ASN A 910 31.20 36.79 -3.50
CA ASN A 910 31.59 35.53 -2.86
C ASN A 910 31.26 35.50 -1.35
N ALA A 911 31.06 36.66 -0.70
CA ALA A 911 30.58 36.75 0.68
C ALA A 911 29.07 36.47 0.78
N GLN A 912 28.25 37.01 -0.14
CA GLN A 912 26.80 36.71 -0.19
C GLN A 912 26.50 35.24 -0.51
N LYS A 913 27.32 34.57 -1.33
CA LYS A 913 27.15 33.15 -1.68
C LYS A 913 27.59 32.19 -0.56
N ARG A 914 28.37 32.66 0.43
CA ARG A 914 28.72 31.89 1.65
C ARG A 914 27.74 32.12 2.81
N GLN A 915 26.91 33.17 2.75
CA GLN A 915 25.90 33.47 3.77
C GLN A 915 24.54 32.80 3.50
N GLN A 916 24.29 32.28 2.28
CA GLN A 916 23.09 31.49 1.94
C GLN A 916 23.29 29.96 1.98
N ILE A 917 24.49 29.47 2.32
CA ILE A 917 24.81 28.03 2.41
C ILE A 917 24.96 27.56 3.87
N ASN A 918 24.96 28.48 4.85
CA ASN A 918 25.06 28.13 6.28
C ASN A 918 23.75 28.26 7.07
N ASP A 919 22.64 28.66 6.45
CA ASP A 919 21.30 28.61 7.06
C ASP A 919 20.55 27.40 6.49
N GLY A 920 20.80 26.22 7.05
CA GLY A 920 20.13 25.01 6.60
C GLY A 920 20.57 23.68 7.20
N VAL A 921 21.38 23.64 8.27
CA VAL A 921 21.55 22.42 9.07
C VAL A 921 21.86 22.83 10.51
N ASN A 922 20.86 22.77 11.39
CA ASN A 922 21.06 22.57 12.82
C ASN A 922 20.04 21.53 13.30
N ILE A 923 20.55 20.33 13.54
CA ILE A 923 19.94 19.33 14.42
C ILE A 923 20.16 19.83 15.86
N PRO A 924 19.18 19.68 16.76
CA PRO A 924 19.55 19.12 18.05
C PRO A 924 18.67 17.92 18.40
N MET A 925 19.36 16.87 18.80
CA MET A 925 18.83 15.74 19.53
C MET A 925 18.92 16.07 21.03
N GLU A 926 17.97 15.52 21.79
CA GLU A 926 17.97 15.26 23.25
C GLU A 926 17.34 16.21 24.28
N SER A 927 16.75 15.53 25.28
CA SER A 927 16.14 15.92 26.58
C SER A 927 14.64 16.26 26.56
N GLN A 928 13.77 15.38 27.08
CA GLN A 928 13.42 15.07 28.48
C GLN A 928 12.37 16.03 29.12
N ILE A 929 11.24 15.42 29.48
CA ILE A 929 10.54 15.51 30.80
C ILE A 929 9.54 16.69 31.06
N ASP A 930 8.33 16.25 31.48
CA ASP A 930 7.34 16.84 32.43
C ASP A 930 6.23 17.87 32.05
N THR A 931 4.98 17.35 32.18
CA THR A 931 3.82 17.81 32.99
C THR A 931 3.11 19.17 32.81
N TYR A 932 1.79 19.12 33.14
CA TYR A 932 0.81 20.20 33.47
C TYR A 932 0.29 21.05 32.28
N SER A 933 -0.97 21.49 32.18
CA SER A 933 -2.22 21.32 32.93
C SER A 933 -3.37 21.95 32.12
N ASP A 934 -4.59 21.53 32.44
CA ASP A 934 -5.89 22.17 32.21
C ASP A 934 -5.91 23.69 31.93
N LYS A 935 -6.81 24.11 31.04
CA LYS A 935 -7.86 25.08 31.36
C LYS A 935 -9.00 25.12 30.33
N HIS A 936 -10.20 24.89 30.85
CA HIS A 936 -11.52 25.21 30.29
C HIS A 936 -11.62 26.59 29.64
N PHE A 937 -12.46 26.72 28.60
CA PHE A 937 -13.52 27.73 28.58
C PHE A 937 -14.67 27.31 27.65
N THR A 938 -15.86 27.28 28.24
CA THR A 938 -17.20 27.13 27.65
C THR A 938 -17.68 28.41 26.95
N SER A 939 -18.41 28.30 25.84
CA SER A 939 -19.69 29.02 25.61
C SER A 939 -20.22 28.85 24.17
N ALA A 940 -21.42 28.25 24.05
CA ALA A 940 -22.42 28.57 23.03
C ALA A 940 -23.09 29.95 23.35
N PRO A 941 -24.01 30.56 22.56
CA PRO A 941 -24.85 29.97 21.51
C PRO A 941 -25.19 30.84 20.26
N SER A 942 -25.80 30.16 19.28
CA SER A 942 -26.84 30.56 18.30
C SER A 942 -27.05 32.03 17.90
N VAL A 943 -27.03 32.28 16.58
CA VAL A 943 -27.91 33.28 15.93
C VAL A 943 -28.53 32.70 14.66
N THR A 944 -29.85 32.82 14.63
CA THR A 944 -30.83 32.50 13.61
C THR A 944 -30.87 33.59 12.53
N THR A 945 -31.02 33.23 11.26
CA THR A 945 -31.60 34.13 10.24
C THR A 945 -32.62 33.39 9.39
N THR A 946 -33.87 33.78 9.62
CA THR A 946 -35.08 33.60 8.83
C THR A 946 -34.96 34.25 7.44
N ILE A 947 -35.47 33.58 6.40
CA ILE A 947 -35.94 34.24 5.18
C ILE A 947 -37.39 33.80 4.95
N ASP A 948 -38.20 34.82 4.69
CA ASP A 948 -39.65 34.83 4.63
C ASP A 948 -40.24 34.27 3.34
N VAL A 949 -41.53 33.97 3.49
CA VAL A 949 -42.50 33.35 2.60
C VAL A 949 -43.17 34.36 1.66
N SER A 950 -43.45 33.97 0.40
CA SER A 950 -44.68 34.29 -0.37
C SER A 950 -44.60 33.60 -1.75
N SER A 951 -45.35 32.51 -2.02
CA SER A 951 -46.75 32.41 -2.47
C SER A 951 -47.01 32.86 -3.92
N ASN A 952 -47.20 31.91 -4.86
CA ASN A 952 -48.49 31.63 -5.51
C ASN A 952 -48.41 30.67 -6.72
N ASN A 953 -49.15 29.55 -6.59
CA ASN A 953 -50.07 28.87 -7.52
C ASN A 953 -49.84 28.85 -9.05
N SER A 954 -49.73 27.64 -9.61
CA SER A 954 -50.70 27.01 -10.56
C SER A 954 -50.13 25.66 -11.07
N LEU A 955 -50.72 24.51 -10.71
CA LEU A 955 -51.66 23.72 -11.53
C LEU A 955 -51.21 23.43 -12.99
N SER A 956 -50.76 22.20 -13.27
CA SER A 956 -51.46 21.28 -14.17
C SER A 956 -50.78 19.91 -14.27
N LYS A 957 -51.63 18.88 -14.39
CA LYS A 957 -51.31 17.49 -14.76
C LYS A 957 -50.97 17.43 -16.26
N HIS A 958 -50.01 16.59 -16.67
CA HIS A 958 -50.28 15.42 -17.53
C HIS A 958 -49.02 14.61 -17.86
N SER A 959 -49.30 13.43 -18.37
CA SER A 959 -48.58 12.16 -18.51
C SER A 959 -47.93 11.94 -19.88
N HIS A 960 -47.09 10.89 -19.93
CA HIS A 960 -46.47 10.23 -21.11
C HIS A 960 -45.25 10.99 -21.68
N GLN A 961 -44.08 10.39 -21.88
CA GLN A 961 -43.76 9.03 -22.33
C GLN A 961 -42.41 8.56 -21.76
#